data_AF-A0A1F8GDV5-F1
#
_entry.id   AF-A0A1F8GDV5-F1
#
_cell.length_a   1.000
_cell.length_b   1.000
_cell.length_c   1.000
_cell.angle_alpha   90.00
_cell.angle_beta   90.00
_cell.angle_gamma   90.00
#
_symmetry.space_group_name_H-M   'P 1'
#
loop_
_entity.id
_entity.type
_entity.pdbx_description
1 polymer ?
#
loop_
_entity_poly.entity_id
_entity_poly.type
_entity_poly.pdbx_seq_one_letter_code
_entity_poly.pdbx_strand_id
1 'polypeptide(L)'
;MSRCRKFRANIKIKMNIVSKGTRDRLIKAFSVLTAVTTVLSLSGIASFAPVAFGATPADYGLTEGNTISAAGSDDPDVYIVNEHGYKRLFLSPQIFNLYGHLGGFASVKNVSPATRDAFVTSGLFRVDGDEKVYGIETTGEDVATLHWVNTSGAQAVADDANFFKKVFVINAAEKVLYSMGSDYTSVNQVPAYARGGSVAPTPVPAGSVSVSLAPGNPAGATITTNAQGVEMLRVRLSGTGTINQMVFKRQGAGAVGDFDNVYVYEGARRLTSGKTFSSATGEVTFINLNVSVSGSKDLSLVGDFSATAGNVNYVALNSVSLSSGTVSGLPVSGNNVSVSGATSGRLDVAKVGSIPNPNVGQKQALVSEFKLTANTEAALVKRITMLQGGTVKPADTVNWKIKTGTSEWTGSIDASGYVVFDMGSGHTIAKGGEAIFYVYADVNGKAAEDINLYFENATDILALGDQYGFGMNTASGTANQGIDAMDAASEAFDVTLQGGVLTIAYNGPSAGNIGTNTSDTVLLRFSMTAATNIEVRKTKLVLCKDTDGNGSFANAADTDSGWSDITDIKVTDEDSGTTVLGPADGSAFTVSHAAGTCEDSVTGAERVFTDVVDLAAGKTYNFKVTGDVNTANTDGNGVALVATDAIQVFLDNYTAGGSVSTADVTVMKYSGTNTAVADADIVPQADIGGGIQTIQAASLTLGLSSSVTSQTLVRGTTGKTAVGIAFQAGNASALKVTDVVLTGYYRDAASGAFTLGCVSTECVSGLVSSVSIYEVESGTVLSTSPSSNQLSNTTGTVTFNSLNWTVPAGATKTLGVKVNLSSNALADTDYFSFDINATGDVTALDSSSKTVNAGNADPNGSTGPTVFTTVSNAGTMTTAVAPGTPSDHAVYWGQTGDNIGMWRFAAANEGFYIEKLNFQEKDAAVQQPLVTDNVKTVYVQYKNKAGTTLTTSSTFNSVASVAFGFTGDNRPYIPKDGSLDISMLADFKSKAEGATTASQSTSFFDIDFVGQSGTGDDTFRAVGEGSGTILNGSDTGITDREQTTQIRPYRVFPEFALVAPTATKLTTVDPVLTFTITAKGLTDSNLFFDNVATGSGSLRFEVVASGVGTNNVAFTVRDAGDNSILDTGTITAATVPATAASMTIDFTSKDLEIAGGSSKTIKVYLDAVTNFNTPINTTAGVGSDYFQLVLRDENNGTNSLVSWVDNAANTTDDSDTTWDGTTGFANGFFRMLPLSGYQFLP
;
A
#
# COMPACT_ATOMS: atom_id res chain seq x y z
N MET A 1 -49.67 14.92 -5.56
CA MET A 1 -48.59 14.15 -4.89
C MET A 1 -47.33 14.22 -5.76
N SER A 2 -46.44 15.22 -5.81
CA SER A 2 -45.95 16.24 -4.88
C SER A 2 -45.16 15.71 -3.67
N ARG A 3 -44.06 14.99 -3.94
CA ARG A 3 -42.78 14.95 -3.17
C ARG A 3 -41.91 13.77 -3.63
N CYS A 4 -41.50 13.76 -4.91
CA CYS A 4 -40.35 12.93 -5.34
C CYS A 4 -39.69 13.42 -6.65
N ARG A 5 -39.98 14.66 -7.07
CA ARG A 5 -39.45 15.29 -8.29
C ARG A 5 -38.39 16.38 -8.04
N LYS A 6 -37.94 16.60 -6.80
CA LYS A 6 -36.97 17.67 -6.46
C LYS A 6 -35.55 17.19 -6.14
N PHE A 7 -35.27 15.89 -6.08
CA PHE A 7 -33.93 15.39 -5.72
C PHE A 7 -33.06 14.98 -6.92
N ARG A 8 -33.63 14.85 -8.13
CA ARG A 8 -32.87 14.53 -9.37
C ARG A 8 -32.35 15.75 -10.15
N ALA A 9 -32.54 16.97 -9.62
CA ALA A 9 -32.04 18.20 -10.25
C ALA A 9 -30.67 18.68 -9.73
N ASN A 10 -30.20 18.21 -8.56
CA ASN A 10 -29.03 18.80 -7.89
C ASN A 10 -27.70 18.01 -8.01
N ILE A 11 -27.68 16.88 -8.73
CA ILE A 11 -26.41 16.15 -9.05
C ILE A 11 -25.99 16.37 -10.52
N LYS A 12 -26.81 17.03 -11.35
CA LYS A 12 -26.53 17.24 -12.77
C LYS A 12 -25.85 18.59 -13.12
N ILE A 13 -25.38 19.36 -12.13
CA ILE A 13 -24.75 20.68 -12.38
C ILE A 13 -23.25 20.73 -12.02
N LYS A 14 -22.66 19.70 -11.40
CA LYS A 14 -21.23 19.71 -11.04
C LYS A 14 -20.46 18.50 -11.57
N MET A 15 -20.38 18.37 -12.89
CA MET A 15 -19.28 17.62 -13.53
C MET A 15 -19.06 18.01 -14.99
N ASN A 16 -19.40 19.25 -15.35
CA ASN A 16 -19.35 19.73 -16.73
C ASN A 16 -18.39 20.92 -16.88
N ILE A 17 -17.17 20.85 -16.30
CA ILE A 17 -16.14 21.86 -16.52
C ILE A 17 -14.74 21.21 -16.51
N VAL A 18 -14.42 20.42 -17.54
CA VAL A 18 -13.04 20.23 -17.99
C VAL A 18 -13.07 20.18 -19.52
N SER A 19 -12.34 21.08 -20.18
CA SER A 19 -12.32 21.20 -21.64
C SER A 19 -11.49 20.08 -22.28
N LYS A 20 -11.84 19.70 -23.52
CA LYS A 20 -11.18 18.64 -24.30
C LYS A 20 -9.66 18.77 -24.42
N GLY A 21 -9.09 19.96 -24.29
CA GLY A 21 -7.64 20.22 -24.43
C GLY A 21 -6.77 19.70 -23.28
N THR A 22 -7.35 19.51 -22.08
CA THR A 22 -6.61 19.01 -20.91
C THR A 22 -6.46 17.47 -20.92
N ARG A 23 -7.29 16.78 -21.71
CA ARG A 23 -7.26 15.30 -21.85
C ARG A 23 -6.13 14.82 -22.77
N ASP A 24 -5.76 15.60 -23.78
CA ASP A 24 -4.69 15.23 -24.73
C ASP A 24 -3.27 15.55 -24.22
N ARG A 25 -3.12 16.44 -23.23
CA ARG A 25 -1.82 16.78 -22.63
C ARG A 25 -1.43 15.88 -21.45
N LEU A 26 -2.41 15.27 -20.75
CA LEU A 26 -2.13 14.28 -19.70
C LEU A 26 -1.70 12.90 -20.26
N ILE A 27 -2.02 12.62 -21.52
CA ILE A 27 -1.60 11.38 -22.22
C ILE A 27 -0.19 11.49 -22.81
N LYS A 28 0.36 12.72 -22.99
CA LYS A 28 1.71 12.93 -23.56
C LYS A 28 2.81 13.25 -22.53
N ALA A 29 2.48 13.53 -21.27
CA ALA A 29 3.46 13.86 -20.24
C ALA A 29 3.98 12.64 -19.44
N PHE A 30 3.45 11.43 -19.65
CA PHE A 30 4.03 10.19 -19.14
C PHE A 30 4.96 9.49 -20.15
N SER A 31 5.15 10.10 -21.32
CA SER A 31 6.05 9.63 -22.37
C SER A 31 7.20 10.61 -22.56
N VAL A 32 8.40 10.13 -22.18
CA VAL A 32 9.75 10.60 -22.56
C VAL A 32 10.48 11.51 -21.57
N LEU A 33 10.90 10.90 -20.45
CA LEU A 33 12.26 11.01 -19.91
C LEU A 33 12.73 9.55 -19.70
N THR A 34 13.17 8.82 -20.73
CA THR A 34 14.54 8.82 -21.23
C THR A 34 14.52 8.11 -22.59
N ALA A 35 14.84 8.81 -23.68
CA ALA A 35 14.95 8.22 -25.01
C ALA A 35 16.31 8.58 -25.63
N VAL A 36 17.34 7.77 -25.32
CA VAL A 36 18.48 7.53 -26.21
C VAL A 36 18.88 6.07 -26.05
N THR A 37 18.40 5.22 -26.97
CA THR A 37 19.15 4.15 -27.66
C THR A 37 18.17 3.24 -28.40
N THR A 38 18.19 3.33 -29.72
CA THR A 38 17.46 2.46 -30.63
C THR A 38 18.41 1.33 -31.06
N VAL A 39 18.09 0.11 -30.61
CA VAL A 39 18.02 -1.13 -31.39
C VAL A 39 19.30 -1.96 -31.68
N LEU A 40 19.14 -3.26 -31.35
CA LEU A 40 19.78 -4.48 -31.87
C LEU A 40 21.18 -4.88 -31.34
N SER A 41 21.22 -5.77 -30.33
CA SER A 41 21.51 -7.21 -30.55
C SER A 41 21.58 -8.03 -29.24
N LEU A 42 20.79 -9.10 -29.19
CA LEU A 42 21.06 -10.43 -28.63
C LEU A 42 21.60 -10.62 -27.18
N SER A 43 20.78 -11.34 -26.39
CA SER A 43 21.13 -12.38 -25.40
C SER A 43 21.27 -11.99 -23.92
N GLY A 44 20.29 -12.43 -23.11
CA GLY A 44 20.58 -13.10 -21.84
C GLY A 44 20.09 -12.45 -20.54
N ILE A 45 19.27 -13.23 -19.81
CA ILE A 45 19.10 -13.27 -18.34
C ILE A 45 17.86 -12.56 -17.73
N ALA A 46 16.89 -13.43 -17.43
CA ALA A 46 16.05 -13.55 -16.23
C ALA A 46 15.23 -12.36 -15.71
N SER A 47 13.94 -12.38 -16.07
CA SER A 47 12.88 -11.73 -15.29
C SER A 47 12.07 -12.80 -14.54
N PHE A 48 12.06 -12.71 -13.21
CA PHE A 48 11.01 -13.29 -12.37
C PHE A 48 9.66 -12.83 -12.91
N ALA A 49 8.74 -13.77 -13.17
CA ALA A 49 7.38 -13.43 -13.55
C ALA A 49 6.62 -12.90 -12.33
N PRO A 50 6.13 -11.65 -12.32
CA PRO A 50 5.15 -11.23 -11.35
C PRO A 50 3.84 -11.97 -11.63
N VAL A 51 3.19 -12.45 -10.57
CA VAL A 51 1.81 -12.94 -10.61
C VAL A 51 0.95 -11.76 -11.06
N ALA A 52 0.45 -11.79 -12.29
CA ALA A 52 -0.37 -10.71 -12.83
C ALA A 52 -1.68 -10.64 -12.05
N PHE A 53 -1.93 -9.54 -11.34
CA PHE A 53 -3.26 -9.17 -10.88
C PHE A 53 -4.12 -8.89 -12.13
N GLY A 54 -5.27 -9.56 -12.25
CA GLY A 54 -6.20 -9.32 -13.36
C GLY A 54 -6.72 -7.88 -13.34
N ALA A 55 -7.10 -7.37 -14.52
CA ALA A 55 -7.75 -6.06 -14.67
C ALA A 55 -8.96 -5.94 -13.74
N THR A 56 -9.04 -4.87 -12.95
CA THR A 56 -10.20 -4.60 -12.09
C THR A 56 -11.21 -3.67 -12.80
N PRO A 57 -12.51 -3.72 -12.46
CA PRO A 57 -13.50 -2.79 -13.04
C PRO A 57 -13.10 -1.32 -12.92
N ALA A 58 -12.46 -0.95 -11.81
CA ALA A 58 -12.03 0.42 -11.51
C ALA A 58 -11.02 0.96 -12.54
N ASP A 59 -10.14 0.10 -13.07
CA ASP A 59 -9.14 0.46 -14.09
C ASP A 59 -9.76 1.00 -15.38
N TYR A 60 -11.04 0.70 -15.61
CA TYR A 60 -11.80 1.10 -16.79
C TYR A 60 -12.99 2.02 -16.46
N GLY A 61 -13.07 2.55 -15.23
CA GLY A 61 -14.19 3.40 -14.80
C GLY A 61 -15.51 2.65 -14.65
N LEU A 62 -15.44 1.34 -14.43
CA LEU A 62 -16.56 0.47 -14.13
C LEU A 62 -16.58 0.14 -12.62
N THR A 63 -17.74 -0.29 -12.14
CA THR A 63 -17.88 -0.89 -10.80
C THR A 63 -18.41 -2.30 -10.95
N GLU A 64 -18.25 -3.12 -9.91
CA GLU A 64 -18.89 -4.44 -9.85
C GLU A 64 -20.39 -4.36 -10.18
N GLY A 65 -20.88 -5.37 -10.89
CA GLY A 65 -22.28 -5.48 -11.30
C GLY A 65 -22.67 -4.59 -12.48
N ASN A 66 -21.74 -3.79 -13.02
CA ASN A 66 -22.00 -3.05 -14.25
C ASN A 66 -22.25 -4.01 -15.42
N THR A 67 -23.31 -3.73 -16.17
CA THR A 67 -23.58 -4.41 -17.44
C THR A 67 -22.91 -3.64 -18.56
N ILE A 68 -22.17 -4.34 -19.42
CA ILE A 68 -21.36 -3.76 -20.49
C ILE A 68 -21.64 -4.43 -21.83
N SER A 69 -21.51 -3.66 -22.91
CA SER A 69 -21.46 -4.15 -24.29
C SER A 69 -20.43 -3.31 -25.07
N ALA A 70 -19.86 -3.85 -26.15
CA ALA A 70 -18.73 -3.23 -26.84
C ALA A 70 -19.15 -2.39 -28.06
N ALA A 71 -18.89 -1.08 -28.02
CA ALA A 71 -19.13 -0.14 -29.10
C ALA A 71 -18.24 -0.45 -30.31
N GLY A 72 -18.83 -0.57 -31.51
CA GLY A 72 -18.07 -0.78 -32.74
C GLY A 72 -17.44 -2.17 -32.86
N SER A 73 -17.91 -3.13 -32.06
CA SER A 73 -17.64 -4.56 -32.19
C SER A 73 -18.76 -5.24 -32.98
N ASP A 74 -18.47 -6.34 -33.66
CA ASP A 74 -19.47 -7.23 -34.27
C ASP A 74 -20.16 -8.16 -33.24
N ASP A 75 -19.92 -7.91 -31.94
CA ASP A 75 -20.45 -8.65 -30.81
C ASP A 75 -21.52 -7.82 -30.07
N PRO A 76 -22.83 -8.14 -30.26
CA PRO A 76 -23.92 -7.45 -29.60
C PRO A 76 -24.16 -7.92 -28.14
N ASP A 77 -23.37 -8.86 -27.64
CA ASP A 77 -23.60 -9.50 -26.35
C ASP A 77 -23.51 -8.52 -25.17
N VAL A 78 -24.28 -8.82 -24.12
CA VAL A 78 -24.28 -8.08 -22.86
C VAL A 78 -23.59 -8.93 -21.80
N TYR A 79 -22.63 -8.32 -21.09
CA TYR A 79 -21.90 -8.97 -20.01
C TYR A 79 -22.10 -8.25 -18.68
N ILE A 80 -22.05 -8.96 -17.56
CA ILE A 80 -21.90 -8.38 -16.21
C ILE A 80 -20.50 -8.64 -15.68
N VAL A 81 -19.84 -7.61 -15.16
CA VAL A 81 -18.47 -7.71 -14.60
C VAL A 81 -18.47 -7.84 -13.08
N ASN A 82 -17.57 -8.65 -12.53
CA ASN A 82 -17.32 -8.73 -11.08
C ASN A 82 -16.09 -7.94 -10.64
N GLU A 83 -15.90 -7.75 -9.34
CA GLU A 83 -14.74 -7.03 -8.80
C GLU A 83 -13.39 -7.72 -9.07
N HIS A 84 -13.39 -9.04 -9.31
CA HIS A 84 -12.19 -9.85 -9.49
C HIS A 84 -11.64 -9.89 -10.93
N GLY A 85 -12.22 -9.11 -11.85
CA GLY A 85 -11.74 -9.00 -13.22
C GLY A 85 -12.30 -10.02 -14.21
N TYR A 86 -13.42 -10.66 -13.86
CA TYR A 86 -14.15 -11.59 -14.73
C TYR A 86 -15.47 -10.99 -15.20
N LYS A 87 -15.92 -11.44 -16.37
CA LYS A 87 -17.23 -11.09 -16.92
C LYS A 87 -18.07 -12.33 -17.18
N ARG A 88 -19.40 -12.22 -17.04
CA ARG A 88 -20.37 -13.27 -17.37
C ARG A 88 -21.26 -12.78 -18.50
N LEU A 89 -21.48 -13.63 -19.50
CA LEU A 89 -22.43 -13.41 -20.58
C LEU A 89 -23.88 -13.56 -20.08
N PHE A 90 -24.77 -12.64 -20.48
CA PHE A 90 -26.20 -12.93 -20.52
C PHE A 90 -26.52 -13.54 -21.89
N LEU A 91 -26.71 -14.86 -21.93
CA LEU A 91 -26.73 -15.61 -23.18
C LEU A 91 -27.84 -15.19 -24.15
N SER A 92 -28.98 -14.70 -23.65
CA SER A 92 -30.08 -14.24 -24.50
C SER A 92 -30.80 -13.03 -23.91
N PRO A 93 -31.54 -12.24 -24.71
CA PRO A 93 -32.39 -11.16 -24.21
C PRO A 93 -33.42 -11.63 -23.17
N GLN A 94 -33.91 -12.87 -23.28
CA GLN A 94 -34.83 -13.45 -22.31
C GLN A 94 -34.16 -13.60 -20.94
N ILE A 95 -32.92 -14.09 -20.91
CA ILE A 95 -32.12 -14.22 -19.69
C ILE A 95 -31.85 -12.85 -19.09
N PHE A 96 -31.43 -11.87 -19.90
CA PHE A 96 -31.16 -10.52 -19.40
C PHE A 96 -32.40 -9.85 -18.78
N ASN A 97 -33.59 -10.08 -19.36
CA ASN A 97 -34.85 -9.55 -18.85
C ASN A 97 -35.27 -10.13 -17.49
N LEU A 98 -34.74 -11.29 -17.06
CA LEU A 98 -34.95 -11.81 -15.70
C LEU A 98 -34.29 -10.91 -14.64
N TYR A 99 -33.30 -10.11 -15.04
CA TYR A 99 -32.53 -9.23 -14.16
C TYR A 99 -32.95 -7.76 -14.30
N GLY A 100 -34.27 -7.49 -14.31
CA GLY A 100 -34.81 -6.13 -14.48
C GLY A 100 -34.32 -5.11 -13.44
N HIS A 101 -33.88 -5.57 -12.26
CA HIS A 101 -33.26 -4.72 -11.23
C HIS A 101 -31.92 -4.08 -11.68
N LEU A 102 -31.28 -4.62 -12.73
CA LEU A 102 -30.08 -4.04 -13.35
C LEU A 102 -30.40 -2.84 -14.27
N GLY A 103 -31.68 -2.47 -14.42
CA GLY A 103 -32.14 -1.30 -15.17
C GLY A 103 -32.34 -1.52 -16.67
N GLY A 104 -32.28 -2.78 -17.14
CA GLY A 104 -32.56 -3.17 -18.53
C GLY A 104 -31.52 -2.66 -19.55
N PHE A 105 -31.82 -2.80 -20.84
CA PHE A 105 -30.88 -2.48 -21.93
C PHE A 105 -30.42 -1.00 -21.93
N ALA A 106 -31.24 -0.08 -21.40
CA ALA A 106 -30.89 1.33 -21.29
C ALA A 106 -29.76 1.62 -20.27
N SER A 107 -29.50 0.70 -19.36
CA SER A 107 -28.43 0.79 -18.34
C SER A 107 -27.14 0.09 -18.75
N VAL A 108 -27.13 -0.63 -19.89
CA VAL A 108 -25.92 -1.29 -20.40
C VAL A 108 -24.93 -0.22 -20.86
N LYS A 109 -23.74 -0.22 -20.26
CA LYS A 109 -22.66 0.71 -20.58
C LYS A 109 -21.98 0.30 -21.88
N ASN A 110 -21.87 1.26 -22.80
CA ASN A 110 -21.15 1.05 -24.05
C ASN A 110 -19.65 1.30 -23.83
N VAL A 111 -18.81 0.27 -23.96
CA VAL A 111 -17.35 0.32 -23.72
C VAL A 111 -16.57 -0.01 -24.98
N SER A 112 -15.25 0.18 -25.00
CA SER A 112 -14.43 -0.26 -26.15
C SER A 112 -14.27 -1.79 -26.17
N PRO A 113 -14.01 -2.43 -27.33
CA PRO A 113 -13.69 -3.86 -27.40
C PRO A 113 -12.53 -4.24 -26.48
N ALA A 114 -11.47 -3.41 -26.44
CA ALA A 114 -10.32 -3.62 -25.54
C ALA A 114 -10.71 -3.60 -24.06
N THR A 115 -11.62 -2.71 -23.66
CA THR A 115 -12.16 -2.66 -22.28
C THR A 115 -12.98 -3.91 -21.95
N ARG A 116 -13.83 -4.37 -22.87
CA ARG A 116 -14.59 -5.61 -22.70
C ARG A 116 -13.64 -6.80 -22.57
N ASP A 117 -12.60 -6.86 -23.41
CA ASP A 117 -11.68 -8.00 -23.51
C ASP A 117 -10.60 -8.03 -22.42
N ALA A 118 -10.44 -6.94 -21.68
CA ALA A 118 -9.64 -6.92 -20.46
C ALA A 118 -10.21 -7.83 -19.35
N PHE A 119 -11.52 -8.09 -19.37
CA PHE A 119 -12.19 -9.01 -18.44
C PHE A 119 -12.36 -10.38 -19.10
N VAL A 120 -11.86 -11.42 -18.44
CA VAL A 120 -11.96 -12.80 -18.93
C VAL A 120 -13.39 -13.30 -18.76
N THR A 121 -13.99 -13.88 -19.80
CA THR A 121 -15.34 -14.46 -19.71
C THR A 121 -15.32 -15.72 -18.86
N SER A 122 -16.15 -15.77 -17.82
CA SER A 122 -16.39 -16.97 -17.03
C SER A 122 -17.58 -17.76 -17.55
N GLY A 123 -17.42 -19.07 -17.61
CA GLY A 123 -18.48 -20.05 -17.88
C GLY A 123 -18.95 -20.81 -16.64
N LEU A 124 -18.60 -20.36 -15.43
CA LEU A 124 -18.91 -21.06 -14.18
C LEU A 124 -20.08 -20.41 -13.43
N PHE A 125 -21.19 -21.13 -13.29
CA PHE A 125 -22.41 -20.63 -12.66
C PHE A 125 -22.79 -21.45 -11.43
N ARG A 126 -23.32 -20.78 -10.41
CA ARG A 126 -23.93 -21.39 -9.23
C ARG A 126 -25.35 -20.88 -9.09
N VAL A 127 -26.29 -21.77 -8.80
CA VAL A 127 -27.68 -21.36 -8.58
C VAL A 127 -27.79 -20.78 -7.17
N ASP A 128 -28.50 -19.67 -7.00
CA ASP A 128 -28.72 -19.06 -5.68
C ASP A 128 -29.34 -20.08 -4.71
N GLY A 129 -28.71 -20.26 -3.54
CA GLY A 129 -29.08 -21.29 -2.56
C GLY A 129 -28.64 -22.74 -2.85
N ASP A 130 -27.86 -23.00 -3.91
CA ASP A 130 -27.29 -24.32 -4.25
C ASP A 130 -25.75 -24.31 -4.07
N GLU A 131 -25.17 -25.44 -3.67
CA GLU A 131 -23.70 -25.61 -3.58
C GLU A 131 -23.09 -26.04 -4.91
N LYS A 132 -23.88 -26.61 -5.83
CA LYS A 132 -23.37 -27.11 -7.12
C LYS A 132 -22.94 -25.98 -8.04
N VAL A 133 -21.73 -26.10 -8.57
CA VAL A 133 -21.20 -25.25 -9.65
C VAL A 133 -21.34 -25.97 -10.98
N TYR A 134 -21.87 -25.27 -11.96
CA TYR A 134 -22.10 -25.77 -13.32
C TYR A 134 -21.19 -25.03 -14.31
N GLY A 135 -20.61 -25.77 -15.24
CA GLY A 135 -19.95 -25.22 -16.42
C GLY A 135 -20.94 -25.05 -17.57
N ILE A 136 -20.90 -23.92 -18.26
CA ILE A 136 -21.72 -23.65 -19.44
C ILE A 136 -20.99 -24.10 -20.73
N GLU A 137 -21.71 -24.82 -21.58
CA GLU A 137 -21.34 -25.10 -22.96
C GLU A 137 -22.34 -24.40 -23.89
N THR A 138 -21.91 -23.36 -24.61
CA THR A 138 -22.75 -22.69 -25.61
C THR A 138 -22.76 -23.52 -26.90
N THR A 139 -23.95 -23.93 -27.33
CA THR A 139 -24.16 -24.77 -28.52
C THR A 139 -24.74 -23.99 -29.70
N GLY A 140 -25.04 -22.70 -29.51
CA GLY A 140 -25.49 -21.74 -30.51
C GLY A 140 -25.49 -20.30 -29.96
N GLU A 141 -26.03 -19.34 -30.73
CA GLU A 141 -26.00 -17.90 -30.41
C GLU A 141 -26.85 -17.51 -29.18
N ASP A 142 -27.87 -18.31 -28.84
CA ASP A 142 -28.75 -18.08 -27.67
C ASP A 142 -29.07 -19.39 -26.91
N VAL A 143 -28.29 -20.45 -27.14
CA VAL A 143 -28.58 -21.81 -26.62
C VAL A 143 -27.36 -22.39 -25.94
N ALA A 144 -27.53 -22.91 -24.73
CA ALA A 144 -26.45 -23.54 -23.98
C ALA A 144 -26.93 -24.68 -23.07
N THR A 145 -25.97 -25.52 -22.72
CA THR A 145 -26.11 -26.66 -21.82
C THR A 145 -25.30 -26.43 -20.55
N LEU A 146 -25.87 -26.72 -19.38
CA LEU A 146 -25.17 -26.73 -18.11
C LEU A 146 -24.71 -28.15 -17.75
N HIS A 147 -23.46 -28.26 -17.32
CA HIS A 147 -22.83 -29.50 -16.87
C HIS A 147 -22.41 -29.33 -15.42
N TRP A 148 -22.83 -30.23 -14.52
CA TRP A 148 -22.36 -30.16 -13.15
C TRP A 148 -20.87 -30.50 -13.09
N VAL A 149 -20.05 -29.61 -12.51
CA VAL A 149 -18.63 -29.88 -12.27
C VAL A 149 -18.52 -30.68 -10.97
N ASN A 150 -18.62 -31.99 -11.09
CA ASN A 150 -18.58 -32.97 -10.02
C ASN A 150 -17.12 -33.24 -9.59
N THR A 151 -16.55 -32.27 -8.89
CA THR A 151 -15.20 -32.36 -8.29
C THR A 151 -15.20 -31.71 -6.90
N SER A 152 -14.18 -31.99 -6.08
CA SER A 152 -14.08 -31.39 -4.75
C SER A 152 -13.65 -29.92 -4.83
N GLY A 153 -14.00 -29.09 -3.84
CA GLY A 153 -13.56 -27.69 -3.81
C GLY A 153 -12.03 -27.54 -3.84
N ALA A 154 -11.30 -28.45 -3.18
CA ALA A 154 -9.85 -28.48 -3.21
C ALA A 154 -9.30 -28.82 -4.61
N GLN A 155 -9.90 -29.80 -5.29
CA GLN A 155 -9.51 -30.15 -6.66
C GLN A 155 -9.88 -29.04 -7.66
N ALA A 156 -11.01 -28.36 -7.45
CA ALA A 156 -11.40 -27.22 -8.28
C ALA A 156 -10.41 -26.05 -8.18
N VAL A 157 -9.90 -25.77 -6.98
CA VAL A 157 -8.84 -24.78 -6.75
C VAL A 157 -7.48 -25.24 -7.30
N ALA A 158 -7.21 -26.55 -7.28
CA ALA A 158 -6.01 -27.11 -7.90
C ALA A 158 -6.04 -27.04 -9.43
N ASP A 159 -7.21 -27.29 -10.03
CA ASP A 159 -7.44 -27.16 -11.47
C ASP A 159 -7.37 -25.67 -11.89
N ASP A 160 -7.94 -24.77 -11.09
CA ASP A 160 -7.94 -23.33 -11.31
C ASP A 160 -7.88 -22.56 -9.97
N ALA A 161 -6.73 -21.96 -9.66
CA ALA A 161 -6.54 -21.21 -8.41
C ALA A 161 -7.50 -20.03 -8.24
N ASN A 162 -8.13 -19.56 -9.32
CA ASN A 162 -9.15 -18.50 -9.30
C ASN A 162 -10.58 -19.05 -9.41
N PHE A 163 -10.81 -20.35 -9.26
CA PHE A 163 -12.11 -21.02 -9.42
C PHE A 163 -13.25 -20.22 -8.78
N PHE A 164 -13.18 -19.95 -7.48
CA PHE A 164 -14.25 -19.24 -6.76
C PHE A 164 -14.44 -17.79 -7.21
N LYS A 165 -13.39 -17.13 -7.73
CA LYS A 165 -13.48 -15.76 -8.27
C LYS A 165 -14.18 -15.71 -9.63
N LYS A 166 -14.26 -16.85 -10.33
CA LYS A 166 -14.92 -17.01 -11.62
C LYS A 166 -16.38 -17.43 -11.48
N VAL A 167 -16.85 -17.90 -10.31
CA VAL A 167 -18.22 -18.39 -10.15
C VAL A 167 -19.21 -17.23 -10.06
N PHE A 168 -20.18 -17.17 -10.98
CA PHE A 168 -21.28 -16.21 -10.93
C PHE A 168 -22.57 -16.85 -10.42
N VAL A 169 -23.31 -16.13 -9.58
CA VAL A 169 -24.60 -16.60 -9.06
C VAL A 169 -25.72 -16.29 -10.04
N ILE A 170 -26.54 -17.30 -10.37
CA ILE A 170 -27.72 -17.20 -11.22
C ILE A 170 -28.99 -17.57 -10.44
N ASN A 171 -30.13 -17.01 -10.81
CA ASN A 171 -31.40 -17.36 -10.16
C ASN A 171 -31.97 -18.68 -10.74
N ALA A 172 -32.89 -19.30 -10.01
CA ALA A 172 -33.52 -20.55 -10.44
C ALA A 172 -34.28 -20.42 -11.78
N ALA A 173 -34.83 -19.25 -12.09
CA ALA A 173 -35.53 -18.99 -13.35
C ALA A 173 -34.59 -18.98 -14.56
N GLU A 174 -33.36 -18.49 -14.41
CA GLU A 174 -32.32 -18.55 -15.44
C GLU A 174 -31.88 -19.99 -15.69
N LYS A 175 -31.68 -20.79 -14.63
CA LYS A 175 -31.29 -22.21 -14.75
C LYS A 175 -32.21 -22.99 -15.68
N VAL A 176 -33.53 -22.74 -15.61
CA VAL A 176 -34.56 -23.43 -16.39
C VAL A 176 -34.45 -23.14 -17.90
N LEU A 177 -33.77 -22.07 -18.30
CA LEU A 177 -33.56 -21.72 -19.71
C LEU A 177 -32.38 -22.47 -20.35
N TYR A 178 -31.59 -23.21 -19.58
CA TYR A 178 -30.51 -24.06 -20.08
C TYR A 178 -30.93 -25.52 -20.16
N SER A 179 -30.38 -26.24 -21.13
CA SER A 179 -30.45 -27.71 -21.14
C SER A 179 -29.45 -28.30 -20.11
N MET A 180 -29.69 -29.51 -19.62
CA MET A 180 -28.75 -30.19 -18.71
C MET A 180 -27.96 -31.26 -19.46
N GLY A 181 -26.63 -31.20 -19.38
CA GLY A 181 -25.70 -32.15 -19.99
C GLY A 181 -25.16 -33.17 -18.97
N SER A 182 -24.26 -34.05 -19.42
CA SER A 182 -23.54 -34.97 -18.54
C SER A 182 -22.56 -34.23 -17.63
N ASP A 183 -22.31 -34.77 -16.44
CA ASP A 183 -21.38 -34.18 -15.47
C ASP A 183 -19.94 -34.06 -16.02
N TYR A 184 -19.25 -32.99 -15.63
CA TYR A 184 -17.80 -32.86 -15.74
C TYR A 184 -17.12 -33.33 -14.46
N THR A 185 -15.94 -33.93 -14.59
CA THR A 185 -15.13 -34.44 -13.47
C THR A 185 -14.00 -33.49 -13.05
N SER A 186 -13.74 -32.43 -13.84
CA SER A 186 -12.69 -31.43 -13.60
C SER A 186 -13.12 -30.06 -14.13
N VAL A 187 -12.62 -29.00 -13.52
CA VAL A 187 -12.84 -27.62 -13.98
C VAL A 187 -12.25 -27.40 -15.38
N ASN A 188 -11.18 -28.13 -15.73
CA ASN A 188 -10.52 -28.05 -17.03
C ASN A 188 -11.39 -28.54 -18.21
N GLN A 189 -12.51 -29.21 -17.92
CA GLN A 189 -13.47 -29.63 -18.94
C GLN A 189 -14.48 -28.54 -19.32
N VAL A 190 -14.57 -27.46 -18.53
CA VAL A 190 -15.46 -26.34 -18.83
C VAL A 190 -14.93 -25.60 -20.06
N PRO A 191 -15.68 -25.56 -21.18
CA PRO A 191 -15.23 -24.90 -22.40
C PRO A 191 -15.03 -23.40 -22.20
N ALA A 192 -14.05 -22.83 -22.91
CA ALA A 192 -13.95 -21.38 -22.99
C ALA A 192 -15.09 -20.84 -23.87
N TYR A 193 -15.73 -19.76 -23.42
CA TYR A 193 -16.76 -19.10 -24.24
C TYR A 193 -16.13 -18.51 -25.51
N ALA A 194 -16.71 -18.85 -26.65
CA ALA A 194 -16.48 -18.16 -27.91
C ALA A 194 -17.84 -17.88 -28.57
N ARG A 195 -17.97 -16.70 -29.19
CA ARG A 195 -19.19 -16.32 -29.90
C ARG A 195 -19.40 -17.26 -31.10
N GLY A 196 -20.60 -17.83 -31.23
CA GLY A 196 -20.94 -18.81 -32.27
C GLY A 196 -20.78 -20.28 -31.85
N GLY A 197 -20.34 -20.54 -30.61
CA GLY A 197 -20.25 -21.88 -30.01
C GLY A 197 -19.02 -22.01 -29.12
N SER A 198 -19.16 -22.71 -28.00
CA SER A 198 -18.05 -23.03 -27.10
C SER A 198 -16.95 -23.74 -27.87
N VAL A 199 -15.71 -23.25 -27.71
CA VAL A 199 -14.54 -24.02 -28.15
C VAL A 199 -14.31 -25.10 -27.11
N ALA A 200 -14.62 -26.35 -27.47
CA ALA A 200 -14.26 -27.50 -26.64
C ALA A 200 -12.77 -27.39 -26.30
N PRO A 201 -12.37 -27.57 -25.02
CA PRO A 201 -10.96 -27.55 -24.67
C PRO A 201 -10.27 -28.60 -25.54
N THR A 202 -9.27 -28.16 -26.30
CA THR A 202 -8.45 -29.04 -27.14
C THR A 202 -8.08 -30.27 -26.29
N PRO A 203 -8.40 -31.51 -26.69
CA PRO A 203 -8.04 -32.68 -25.91
C PRO A 203 -6.54 -32.62 -25.69
N VAL A 204 -6.11 -32.56 -24.42
CA VAL A 204 -4.71 -32.39 -24.03
C VAL A 204 -3.90 -33.44 -24.81
N PRO A 205 -3.07 -33.02 -25.78
CA PRO A 205 -2.12 -33.92 -26.41
C PRO A 205 -1.24 -34.47 -25.28
N ALA A 206 -0.92 -35.77 -25.30
CA ALA A 206 -0.06 -36.41 -24.30
C ALA A 206 1.12 -35.50 -23.96
N GLY A 207 1.10 -34.91 -22.76
CA GLY A 207 1.92 -33.75 -22.46
C GLY A 207 3.41 -34.11 -22.50
N SER A 208 4.17 -33.39 -23.32
CA SER A 208 5.63 -33.50 -23.34
C SER A 208 6.22 -32.67 -22.21
N VAL A 209 7.26 -33.19 -21.55
CA VAL A 209 8.02 -32.46 -20.51
C VAL A 209 9.44 -32.19 -21.03
N SER A 210 9.86 -30.93 -21.05
CA SER A 210 11.25 -30.53 -21.25
C SER A 210 11.95 -30.37 -19.90
N VAL A 211 13.18 -30.84 -19.79
CA VAL A 211 14.01 -30.72 -18.60
C VAL A 211 15.13 -29.71 -18.87
N SER A 212 15.37 -28.81 -17.92
CA SER A 212 16.54 -27.92 -17.90
C SER A 212 17.10 -27.80 -16.49
N LEU A 213 18.23 -27.10 -16.31
CA LEU A 213 18.62 -26.62 -14.98
C LEU A 213 17.58 -25.61 -14.48
N ALA A 214 17.21 -25.71 -13.21
CA ALA A 214 16.36 -24.72 -12.58
C ALA A 214 17.18 -23.46 -12.22
N PRO A 215 16.56 -22.26 -12.29
CA PRO A 215 17.05 -21.09 -11.59
C PRO A 215 17.31 -21.43 -10.12
N GLY A 216 18.53 -21.19 -9.63
CA GLY A 216 18.93 -21.56 -8.28
C GLY A 216 19.52 -22.96 -8.12
N ASN A 217 19.86 -23.64 -9.23
CA ASN A 217 20.72 -24.82 -9.16
C ASN A 217 22.00 -24.52 -8.34
N PRO A 218 22.41 -25.41 -7.41
CA PRO A 218 23.53 -25.16 -6.51
C PRO A 218 24.82 -24.84 -7.27
N ALA A 219 25.55 -23.82 -6.79
CA ALA A 219 26.88 -23.49 -7.30
C ALA A 219 27.88 -24.61 -6.94
N GLY A 220 28.95 -24.75 -7.72
CA GLY A 220 30.02 -25.68 -7.35
C GLY A 220 30.62 -25.30 -6.00
N ALA A 221 30.73 -26.27 -5.09
CA ALA A 221 31.13 -26.04 -3.71
C ALA A 221 32.14 -27.07 -3.23
N THR A 222 32.93 -26.70 -2.22
CA THR A 222 33.76 -27.65 -1.47
C THR A 222 33.07 -27.94 -0.14
N ILE A 223 32.54 -29.16 0.02
CA ILE A 223 31.81 -29.60 1.20
C ILE A 223 32.73 -30.28 2.22
N THR A 224 32.27 -30.41 3.45
CA THR A 224 32.87 -31.22 4.50
C THR A 224 32.54 -32.70 4.35
N THR A 225 33.38 -33.58 4.89
CA THR A 225 33.03 -35.01 5.06
C THR A 225 31.85 -35.13 6.03
N ASN A 226 30.93 -36.07 5.82
CA ASN A 226 29.73 -36.28 6.64
C ASN A 226 28.66 -35.18 6.52
N ALA A 227 28.72 -34.34 5.49
CA ALA A 227 27.69 -33.35 5.21
C ALA A 227 26.37 -34.03 4.79
N GLN A 228 25.29 -33.69 5.48
CA GLN A 228 23.95 -34.23 5.24
C GLN A 228 23.11 -33.24 4.44
N GLY A 229 22.15 -33.73 3.65
CA GLY A 229 21.19 -32.89 2.94
C GLY A 229 21.80 -31.94 1.91
N VAL A 230 22.93 -32.31 1.28
CA VAL A 230 23.63 -31.47 0.30
C VAL A 230 22.89 -31.53 -1.04
N GLU A 231 22.33 -30.40 -1.46
CA GLU A 231 21.71 -30.28 -2.77
C GLU A 231 22.77 -30.27 -3.88
N MET A 232 22.65 -31.21 -4.83
CA MET A 232 23.65 -31.40 -5.89
C MET A 232 23.20 -30.93 -7.27
N LEU A 233 21.90 -31.01 -7.53
CA LEU A 233 21.31 -30.69 -8.83
C LEU A 233 19.86 -30.27 -8.63
N ARG A 234 19.49 -29.11 -9.16
CA ARG A 234 18.10 -28.67 -9.27
C ARG A 234 17.69 -28.62 -10.74
N VAL A 235 16.69 -29.40 -11.09
CA VAL A 235 16.13 -29.43 -12.45
C VAL A 235 14.78 -28.75 -12.48
N ARG A 236 14.50 -28.07 -13.59
CA ARG A 236 13.19 -27.54 -13.93
C ARG A 236 12.56 -28.45 -14.96
N LEU A 237 11.40 -28.99 -14.62
CA LEU A 237 10.50 -29.68 -15.52
C LEU A 237 9.52 -28.64 -16.07
N SER A 238 9.36 -28.54 -17.38
CA SER A 238 8.42 -27.61 -18.02
C SER A 238 7.55 -28.32 -19.04
N GLY A 239 6.26 -28.01 -19.05
CA GLY A 239 5.25 -28.68 -19.88
C GLY A 239 4.08 -29.19 -19.05
N THR A 240 3.44 -30.24 -19.53
CA THR A 240 2.34 -30.92 -18.85
C THR A 240 2.62 -32.43 -18.83
N GLY A 241 2.29 -33.13 -17.75
CA GLY A 241 2.49 -34.58 -17.66
C GLY A 241 2.77 -35.06 -16.24
N THR A 242 2.71 -36.38 -16.02
CA THR A 242 3.00 -37.00 -14.71
C THR A 242 4.30 -37.78 -14.80
N ILE A 243 5.27 -37.41 -13.96
CA ILE A 243 6.57 -38.05 -13.86
C ILE A 243 6.45 -39.31 -13.00
N ASN A 244 6.79 -40.46 -13.57
CA ASN A 244 6.77 -41.73 -12.84
C ASN A 244 8.17 -42.20 -12.44
N GLN A 245 9.19 -41.86 -13.24
CA GLN A 245 10.57 -42.29 -12.98
C GLN A 245 11.56 -41.17 -13.28
N MET A 246 12.62 -41.08 -12.48
CA MET A 246 13.82 -40.29 -12.74
C MET A 246 15.06 -41.14 -12.49
N VAL A 247 16.02 -41.12 -13.43
CA VAL A 247 17.30 -41.85 -13.33
C VAL A 247 18.44 -40.85 -13.32
N PHE A 248 19.17 -40.81 -12.21
CA PHE A 248 20.35 -39.97 -12.05
C PHE A 248 21.61 -40.81 -12.16
N LYS A 249 22.69 -40.22 -12.69
CA LYS A 249 24.01 -40.83 -12.80
C LYS A 249 25.04 -39.99 -12.10
N ARG A 250 25.82 -40.61 -11.22
CA ARG A 250 26.99 -40.01 -10.60
C ARG A 250 28.12 -39.88 -11.63
N GLN A 251 28.81 -38.75 -11.59
CA GLN A 251 29.94 -38.41 -12.44
C GLN A 251 31.05 -37.77 -11.60
N GLY A 252 32.23 -37.61 -12.21
CA GLY A 252 33.42 -37.08 -11.54
C GLY A 252 34.34 -38.17 -10.99
N ALA A 253 35.48 -37.75 -10.42
CA ALA A 253 36.54 -38.63 -9.95
C ALA A 253 36.24 -39.32 -8.61
N GLY A 254 35.14 -38.97 -7.93
CA GLY A 254 34.72 -39.63 -6.70
C GLY A 254 34.25 -41.08 -6.88
N ALA A 255 33.85 -41.73 -5.80
CA ALA A 255 33.37 -43.11 -5.77
C ALA A 255 31.86 -43.19 -5.48
N VAL A 256 31.21 -44.34 -5.77
CA VAL A 256 29.80 -44.55 -5.40
C VAL A 256 29.59 -44.53 -3.89
N GLY A 257 30.59 -44.98 -3.13
CA GLY A 257 30.59 -44.94 -1.67
C GLY A 257 30.85 -43.56 -1.06
N ASP A 258 30.93 -42.50 -1.88
CA ASP A 258 30.95 -41.13 -1.35
C ASP A 258 29.56 -40.68 -0.86
N PHE A 259 28.51 -41.42 -1.21
CA PHE A 259 27.12 -41.14 -0.89
C PHE A 259 26.57 -42.22 0.04
N ASP A 260 26.05 -41.81 1.19
CA ASP A 260 25.27 -42.71 2.06
C ASP A 260 23.89 -42.94 1.46
N ASN A 261 23.23 -41.85 1.04
CA ASN A 261 21.94 -41.87 0.38
C ASN A 261 21.77 -40.65 -0.53
N VAL A 262 20.91 -40.79 -1.54
CA VAL A 262 20.39 -39.69 -2.36
C VAL A 262 18.87 -39.76 -2.44
N TYR A 263 18.26 -38.59 -2.60
CA TYR A 263 16.82 -38.38 -2.53
C TYR A 263 16.36 -37.36 -3.56
N VAL A 264 15.08 -37.42 -3.93
CA VAL A 264 14.40 -36.38 -4.72
C VAL A 264 13.53 -35.53 -3.81
N TYR A 265 13.68 -34.20 -3.92
CA TYR A 265 12.93 -33.21 -3.15
C TYR A 265 12.09 -32.28 -4.05
N GLU A 266 10.93 -31.89 -3.57
CA GLU A 266 10.12 -30.76 -4.06
C GLU A 266 10.08 -29.68 -2.96
N GLY A 267 10.87 -28.61 -3.11
CA GLY A 267 11.08 -27.64 -2.04
C GLY A 267 11.62 -28.31 -0.77
N ALA A 268 10.94 -28.14 0.37
CA ALA A 268 11.29 -28.78 1.63
C ALA A 268 10.86 -30.26 1.71
N ARG A 269 9.93 -30.72 0.86
CA ARG A 269 9.32 -32.06 0.97
C ARG A 269 10.15 -33.13 0.25
N ARG A 270 10.51 -34.20 0.97
CA ARG A 270 11.13 -35.39 0.38
C ARG A 270 10.08 -36.21 -0.36
N LEU A 271 10.37 -36.62 -1.60
CA LEU A 271 9.45 -37.43 -2.42
C LEU A 271 9.79 -38.93 -2.40
N THR A 272 10.98 -39.30 -1.95
CA THR A 272 11.52 -40.65 -2.10
C THR A 272 12.23 -41.11 -0.83
N SER A 273 12.22 -42.41 -0.56
CA SER A 273 13.17 -43.00 0.38
C SER A 273 14.62 -42.87 -0.12
N GLY A 274 15.58 -43.03 0.81
CA GLY A 274 17.00 -43.01 0.49
C GLY A 274 17.39 -44.13 -0.48
N LYS A 275 18.23 -43.81 -1.46
CA LYS A 275 18.81 -44.77 -2.40
C LYS A 275 20.31 -44.54 -2.55
N THR A 276 21.05 -45.59 -2.89
CA THR A 276 22.47 -45.52 -3.25
C THR A 276 22.68 -45.69 -4.75
N PHE A 277 23.80 -45.18 -5.26
CA PHE A 277 24.20 -45.40 -6.65
C PHE A 277 24.71 -46.84 -6.85
N SER A 278 24.34 -47.44 -7.98
CA SER A 278 24.84 -48.77 -8.37
C SER A 278 26.36 -48.75 -8.57
N SER A 279 27.07 -49.69 -7.94
CA SER A 279 28.53 -49.85 -8.13
C SER A 279 28.93 -50.28 -9.54
N ALA A 280 28.00 -50.89 -10.30
CA ALA A 280 28.25 -51.35 -11.67
C ALA A 280 28.04 -50.25 -12.71
N THR A 281 27.04 -49.37 -12.52
CA THR A 281 26.63 -48.39 -13.55
C THR A 281 26.78 -46.93 -13.12
N GLY A 282 26.94 -46.67 -11.83
CA GLY A 282 26.92 -45.33 -11.25
C GLY A 282 25.54 -44.65 -11.29
N GLU A 283 24.47 -45.40 -11.56
CA GLU A 283 23.11 -44.88 -11.71
C GLU A 283 22.23 -45.19 -10.49
N VAL A 284 21.26 -44.33 -10.24
CA VAL A 284 20.19 -44.49 -9.25
C VAL A 284 18.85 -44.20 -9.92
N THR A 285 17.85 -45.03 -9.66
CA THR A 285 16.52 -44.91 -10.26
C THR A 285 15.45 -44.74 -9.19
N PHE A 286 14.67 -43.66 -9.29
CA PHE A 286 13.49 -43.41 -8.48
C PHE A 286 12.25 -43.67 -9.31
N ILE A 287 11.36 -44.56 -8.84
CA ILE A 287 10.10 -44.96 -9.50
C ILE A 287 8.89 -44.53 -8.66
N ASN A 288 7.68 -44.64 -9.24
CA ASN A 288 6.41 -44.31 -8.59
C ASN A 288 6.34 -42.89 -8.02
N LEU A 289 7.05 -41.95 -8.66
CA LEU A 289 7.11 -40.56 -8.20
C LEU A 289 5.74 -39.87 -8.28
N ASN A 290 4.93 -40.19 -9.28
CA ASN A 290 3.59 -39.63 -9.52
C ASN A 290 3.55 -38.09 -9.44
N VAL A 291 4.63 -37.41 -9.85
CA VAL A 291 4.73 -35.95 -9.77
C VAL A 291 4.04 -35.33 -10.97
N SER A 292 2.91 -34.64 -10.74
CA SER A 292 2.24 -33.86 -11.78
C SER A 292 3.02 -32.58 -12.10
N VAL A 293 3.19 -32.32 -13.39
CA VAL A 293 3.75 -31.08 -13.95
C VAL A 293 2.64 -30.41 -14.75
N SER A 294 2.36 -29.15 -14.43
CA SER A 294 1.45 -28.27 -15.18
C SER A 294 2.11 -26.89 -15.23
N GLY A 295 2.65 -26.51 -16.39
CA GLY A 295 3.49 -25.33 -16.53
C GLY A 295 4.95 -25.64 -16.21
N SER A 296 5.38 -25.42 -14.96
CA SER A 296 6.76 -25.73 -14.54
C SER A 296 6.84 -26.22 -13.09
N LYS A 297 7.76 -27.15 -12.82
CA LYS A 297 8.02 -27.69 -11.48
C LYS A 297 9.52 -27.93 -11.28
N ASP A 298 10.05 -27.48 -10.16
CA ASP A 298 11.47 -27.64 -9.83
C ASP A 298 11.63 -28.80 -8.84
N LEU A 299 12.53 -29.72 -9.16
CA LEU A 299 12.88 -30.86 -8.31
C LEU A 299 14.39 -30.86 -8.07
N SER A 300 14.80 -31.29 -6.88
CA SER A 300 16.20 -31.31 -6.47
C SER A 300 16.67 -32.72 -6.15
N LEU A 301 17.87 -33.09 -6.60
CA LEU A 301 18.59 -34.24 -6.07
C LEU A 301 19.46 -33.78 -4.90
N VAL A 302 19.22 -34.38 -3.75
CA VAL A 302 19.90 -34.09 -2.48
C VAL A 302 20.64 -35.34 -2.03
N GLY A 303 21.86 -35.21 -1.51
CA GLY A 303 22.70 -36.32 -1.08
C GLY A 303 23.26 -36.14 0.32
N ASP A 304 23.39 -37.28 1.01
CA ASP A 304 24.11 -37.44 2.27
C ASP A 304 25.49 -38.05 1.97
N PHE A 305 26.56 -37.46 2.51
CA PHE A 305 27.94 -37.78 2.10
C PHE A 305 28.76 -38.44 3.20
N SER A 306 29.32 -39.62 2.93
CA SER A 306 30.40 -40.25 3.73
C SER A 306 31.72 -40.30 2.95
N ALA A 307 31.99 -39.22 2.22
CA ALA A 307 33.00 -39.19 1.18
C ALA A 307 34.45 -39.08 1.64
N THR A 308 35.36 -39.57 0.79
CA THR A 308 36.81 -39.42 1.01
C THR A 308 37.29 -38.04 0.58
N ALA A 309 38.09 -37.39 1.43
CA ALA A 309 38.70 -36.09 1.14
C ALA A 309 39.49 -36.11 -0.18
N GLY A 310 39.31 -35.07 -1.01
CA GLY A 310 39.91 -34.95 -2.34
C GLY A 310 39.04 -35.49 -3.48
N ASN A 311 37.97 -36.24 -3.20
CA ASN A 311 37.04 -36.68 -4.23
C ASN A 311 36.22 -35.50 -4.79
N VAL A 312 35.87 -35.60 -6.07
CA VAL A 312 35.01 -34.63 -6.76
C VAL A 312 33.83 -35.38 -7.37
N ASN A 313 32.62 -35.01 -6.96
CA ASN A 313 31.37 -35.62 -7.38
C ASN A 313 30.45 -34.59 -8.05
N TYR A 314 29.75 -34.98 -9.10
CA TYR A 314 28.57 -34.27 -9.60
C TYR A 314 27.57 -35.28 -10.14
N VAL A 315 26.32 -34.86 -10.34
CA VAL A 315 25.23 -35.76 -10.76
C VAL A 315 24.58 -35.22 -12.02
N ALA A 316 24.16 -36.14 -12.89
CA ALA A 316 23.38 -35.82 -14.09
C ALA A 316 22.04 -36.56 -14.04
N LEU A 317 20.95 -35.86 -14.35
CA LEU A 317 19.68 -36.50 -14.65
C LEU A 317 19.76 -37.06 -16.08
N ASN A 318 19.76 -38.39 -16.22
CA ASN A 318 19.98 -39.07 -17.49
C ASN A 318 18.67 -39.44 -18.20
N SER A 319 17.64 -39.84 -17.45
CA SER A 319 16.35 -40.18 -18.03
C SER A 319 15.20 -39.83 -17.10
N VAL A 320 14.04 -39.53 -17.69
CA VAL A 320 12.77 -39.32 -17.01
C VAL A 320 11.70 -40.07 -17.80
N SER A 321 10.80 -40.77 -17.10
CA SER A 321 9.63 -41.41 -17.74
C SER A 321 8.34 -40.73 -17.33
N LEU A 322 7.45 -40.51 -18.29
CA LEU A 322 6.11 -39.99 -18.07
C LEU A 322 5.07 -41.11 -18.11
N SER A 323 3.92 -40.90 -17.47
CA SER A 323 2.73 -41.75 -17.65
C SER A 323 2.26 -41.77 -19.12
N SER A 324 2.41 -40.65 -19.83
CA SER A 324 2.21 -40.52 -21.28
C SER A 324 2.93 -39.28 -21.79
N GLY A 325 3.30 -39.23 -23.07
CA GLY A 325 4.01 -38.09 -23.69
C GLY A 325 5.49 -38.36 -23.95
N THR A 326 6.26 -37.31 -24.24
CA THR A 326 7.72 -37.40 -24.55
C THR A 326 8.54 -36.51 -23.62
N VAL A 327 9.80 -36.89 -23.38
CA VAL A 327 10.76 -36.09 -22.59
C VAL A 327 11.87 -35.56 -23.49
N SER A 328 12.25 -34.29 -23.31
CA SER A 328 13.38 -33.66 -24.00
C SER A 328 14.30 -32.90 -23.03
N GLY A 329 15.50 -32.52 -23.48
CA GLY A 329 16.44 -31.70 -22.71
C GLY A 329 17.40 -32.46 -21.78
N LEU A 330 17.42 -33.80 -21.86
CA LEU A 330 18.33 -34.65 -21.08
C LEU A 330 19.59 -35.05 -21.89
N PRO A 331 20.74 -35.30 -21.23
CA PRO A 331 20.95 -35.21 -19.78
C PRO A 331 21.16 -33.79 -19.29
N VAL A 332 20.81 -33.53 -18.02
CA VAL A 332 21.06 -32.25 -17.33
C VAL A 332 21.99 -32.49 -16.14
N SER A 333 23.13 -31.81 -16.10
CA SER A 333 24.18 -32.02 -15.09
C SER A 333 24.29 -30.87 -14.10
N GLY A 334 24.49 -31.21 -12.82
CA GLY A 334 24.84 -30.28 -11.77
C GLY A 334 26.30 -29.85 -11.81
N ASN A 335 26.68 -28.98 -10.87
CA ASN A 335 28.06 -28.50 -10.73
C ASN A 335 28.91 -29.46 -9.87
N ASN A 336 30.23 -29.27 -9.91
CA ASN A 336 31.17 -30.06 -9.10
C ASN A 336 31.00 -29.78 -7.60
N VAL A 337 30.89 -30.86 -6.83
CA VAL A 337 30.98 -30.89 -5.37
C VAL A 337 32.29 -31.57 -4.99
N SER A 338 33.23 -30.79 -4.47
CA SER A 338 34.54 -31.27 -4.02
C SER A 338 34.51 -31.57 -2.52
N VAL A 339 35.20 -32.61 -2.07
CA VAL A 339 35.18 -33.03 -0.66
C VAL A 339 36.46 -32.56 0.03
N SER A 340 36.33 -31.74 1.06
CA SER A 340 37.46 -31.29 1.90
C SER A 340 37.89 -32.35 2.92
N GLY A 341 39.01 -32.10 3.61
CA GLY A 341 39.43 -32.90 4.77
C GLY A 341 38.76 -32.52 6.10
N ALA A 342 37.88 -31.51 6.12
CA ALA A 342 37.17 -31.08 7.33
C ALA A 342 35.85 -31.85 7.50
N THR A 343 35.45 -32.15 8.74
CA THR A 343 34.22 -32.88 9.06
C THR A 343 33.08 -31.93 9.42
N SER A 344 31.87 -32.20 8.92
CA SER A 344 30.66 -31.49 9.32
C SER A 344 30.43 -31.62 10.83
N GLY A 345 29.82 -30.60 11.43
CA GLY A 345 29.47 -30.66 12.84
C GLY A 345 28.47 -31.76 13.17
N ARG A 346 28.35 -32.11 14.46
CA ARG A 346 27.50 -33.17 14.99
C ARG A 346 26.30 -32.60 15.73
N LEU A 347 25.10 -33.04 15.35
CA LEU A 347 23.84 -32.74 16.02
C LEU A 347 23.24 -34.06 16.55
N ASP A 348 22.97 -34.12 17.85
CA ASP A 348 22.34 -35.30 18.47
C ASP A 348 20.85 -35.09 18.69
N VAL A 349 20.08 -36.17 18.56
CA VAL A 349 18.67 -36.25 18.92
C VAL A 349 18.56 -37.07 20.21
N ALA A 350 17.65 -36.68 21.10
CA ALA A 350 17.25 -37.49 22.24
C ALA A 350 15.75 -37.39 22.45
N LYS A 351 15.09 -38.53 22.66
CA LYS A 351 13.72 -38.56 23.20
C LYS A 351 13.73 -38.01 24.63
N VAL A 352 12.89 -37.03 24.92
CA VAL A 352 12.79 -36.40 26.25
C VAL A 352 11.33 -36.17 26.61
N GLY A 353 11.03 -36.11 27.91
CA GLY A 353 9.68 -35.82 28.40
C GLY A 353 8.76 -37.05 28.47
N SER A 354 7.48 -36.79 28.69
CA SER A 354 6.40 -37.80 28.80
C SER A 354 5.13 -37.23 28.18
N ILE A 355 4.47 -38.00 27.31
CA ILE A 355 3.32 -37.53 26.55
C ILE A 355 2.06 -38.26 27.03
N PRO A 356 0.99 -37.53 27.42
CA PRO A 356 -0.28 -38.16 27.74
C PRO A 356 -1.00 -38.65 26.48
N ASN A 357 -1.69 -39.78 26.60
CA ASN A 357 -2.54 -40.34 25.54
C ASN A 357 -3.71 -39.39 25.24
N PRO A 358 -3.84 -38.85 24.02
CA PRO A 358 -4.86 -37.87 23.68
C PRO A 358 -6.21 -38.52 23.39
N ASN A 359 -7.27 -37.74 23.56
CA ASN A 359 -8.63 -38.17 23.25
C ASN A 359 -8.91 -38.06 21.75
N VAL A 360 -9.75 -38.95 21.21
CA VAL A 360 -10.30 -38.82 19.86
C VAL A 360 -11.03 -37.48 19.72
N GLY A 361 -10.72 -36.72 18.68
CA GLY A 361 -11.23 -35.37 18.42
C GLY A 361 -10.47 -34.25 19.14
N GLN A 362 -9.45 -34.56 19.94
CA GLN A 362 -8.66 -33.53 20.63
C GLN A 362 -7.91 -32.65 19.63
N LYS A 363 -8.13 -31.34 19.73
CA LYS A 363 -7.37 -30.34 18.98
C LYS A 363 -6.05 -30.06 19.69
N GLN A 364 -4.99 -29.85 18.91
CA GLN A 364 -3.65 -29.50 19.39
C GLN A 364 -3.14 -30.46 20.48
N ALA A 365 -3.37 -31.77 20.31
CA ALA A 365 -2.80 -32.81 21.15
C ALA A 365 -1.27 -32.83 20.98
N LEU A 366 -0.53 -32.92 22.09
CA LEU A 366 0.92 -33.19 22.06
C LEU A 366 1.13 -34.64 21.65
N VAL A 367 1.90 -34.88 20.59
CA VAL A 367 2.07 -36.22 19.99
C VAL A 367 3.52 -36.67 19.84
N SER A 368 4.50 -35.76 19.98
CA SER A 368 5.92 -36.12 20.13
C SER A 368 6.71 -35.01 20.80
N GLU A 369 7.82 -35.37 21.47
CA GLU A 369 8.74 -34.45 22.11
C GLU A 369 10.19 -34.95 21.93
N PHE A 370 11.11 -34.11 21.47
CA PHE A 370 12.52 -34.51 21.34
C PHE A 370 13.45 -33.32 21.53
N LYS A 371 14.69 -33.61 21.92
CA LYS A 371 15.75 -32.64 22.14
C LYS A 371 16.80 -32.74 21.05
N LEU A 372 17.23 -31.59 20.54
CA LEU A 372 18.39 -31.47 19.66
C LEU A 372 19.56 -30.82 20.40
N THR A 373 20.75 -31.41 20.30
CA THR A 373 21.98 -30.90 20.95
C THR A 373 23.08 -30.67 19.91
N ALA A 374 23.57 -29.43 19.81
CA ALA A 374 24.57 -29.03 18.83
C ALA A 374 26.00 -29.16 19.41
N ASN A 375 26.66 -30.32 19.18
CA ASN A 375 27.85 -30.70 19.95
C ASN A 375 29.13 -29.95 19.54
N THR A 376 29.41 -29.87 18.24
CA THR A 376 30.73 -29.43 17.75
C THR A 376 30.74 -28.00 17.23
N GLU A 377 29.61 -27.49 16.78
CA GLU A 377 29.39 -26.13 16.28
C GLU A 377 27.92 -25.72 16.52
N ALA A 378 27.59 -24.45 16.33
CA ALA A 378 26.21 -23.98 16.41
C ALA A 378 25.40 -24.51 15.21
N ALA A 379 24.13 -24.81 15.43
CA ALA A 379 23.24 -25.43 14.46
C ALA A 379 22.08 -24.50 14.11
N LEU A 380 21.90 -24.20 12.82
CA LEU A 380 20.70 -23.52 12.31
C LEU A 380 19.74 -24.57 11.72
N VAL A 381 18.73 -24.95 12.50
CA VAL A 381 17.72 -25.95 12.12
C VAL A 381 16.74 -25.31 11.13
N LYS A 382 16.64 -25.87 9.93
CA LYS A 382 15.84 -25.35 8.80
C LYS A 382 14.62 -26.21 8.47
N ARG A 383 14.74 -27.51 8.66
CA ARG A 383 13.69 -28.48 8.33
C ARG A 383 13.75 -29.67 9.27
N ILE A 384 12.58 -30.15 9.66
CA ILE A 384 12.40 -31.40 10.40
C ILE A 384 11.32 -32.20 9.67
N THR A 385 11.60 -33.47 9.39
CA THR A 385 10.64 -34.43 8.84
C THR A 385 10.56 -35.62 9.77
N MET A 386 9.36 -36.14 10.04
CA MET A 386 9.16 -37.32 10.87
C MET A 386 8.18 -38.26 10.18
N LEU A 387 8.36 -39.56 10.33
CA LEU A 387 7.42 -40.55 9.82
C LEU A 387 6.40 -40.89 10.92
N GLN A 388 5.12 -40.79 10.60
CA GLN A 388 4.05 -41.37 11.40
C GLN A 388 3.92 -42.85 11.03
N GLY A 389 4.31 -43.72 11.95
CA GLY A 389 4.23 -45.17 11.80
C GLY A 389 3.28 -45.84 12.80
N GLY A 390 2.35 -45.06 13.36
CA GLY A 390 1.26 -45.58 14.17
C GLY A 390 0.11 -46.12 13.32
N THR A 391 -1.02 -46.44 13.95
CA THR A 391 -2.19 -47.00 13.25
C THR A 391 -3.23 -45.95 12.85
N VAL A 392 -3.13 -44.72 13.36
CA VAL A 392 -3.95 -43.58 12.90
C VAL A 392 -3.59 -43.25 11.44
N LYS A 393 -4.61 -43.03 10.61
CA LYS A 393 -4.38 -42.67 9.20
C LYS A 393 -3.93 -41.22 9.06
N PRO A 394 -3.07 -40.88 8.08
CA PRO A 394 -2.64 -39.50 7.86
C PRO A 394 -3.78 -38.49 7.72
N ALA A 395 -4.86 -38.87 7.01
CA ALA A 395 -6.04 -38.02 6.81
C ALA A 395 -6.81 -37.70 8.10
N ASP A 396 -6.66 -38.53 9.14
CA ASP A 396 -7.32 -38.37 10.43
C ASP A 396 -6.47 -37.50 11.39
N THR A 397 -5.36 -36.94 10.91
CA THR A 397 -4.52 -35.98 11.65
C THR A 397 -4.36 -34.69 10.85
N VAL A 398 -4.73 -33.56 11.43
CA VAL A 398 -4.70 -32.25 10.75
C VAL A 398 -4.06 -31.18 11.63
N ASN A 399 -3.79 -30.00 11.06
CA ASN A 399 -3.25 -28.84 11.80
C ASN A 399 -1.96 -29.13 12.58
N TRP A 400 -1.05 -29.90 11.96
CA TRP A 400 0.26 -30.22 12.50
C TRP A 400 1.06 -28.96 12.82
N LYS A 401 1.73 -28.94 13.97
CA LYS A 401 2.61 -27.85 14.40
C LYS A 401 3.82 -28.36 15.16
N ILE A 402 4.93 -27.63 15.08
CA ILE A 402 6.10 -27.85 15.91
C ILE A 402 6.46 -26.56 16.65
N LYS A 403 6.81 -26.66 17.94
CA LYS A 403 7.12 -25.51 18.80
C LYS A 403 8.45 -25.70 19.52
N THR A 404 9.19 -24.61 19.71
CA THR A 404 10.33 -24.55 20.63
C THR A 404 10.43 -23.14 21.23
N GLY A 405 10.52 -23.04 22.56
CA GLY A 405 10.43 -21.76 23.26
C GLY A 405 9.16 -20.99 22.87
N THR A 406 9.31 -19.76 22.36
CA THR A 406 8.20 -18.93 21.85
C THR A 406 7.93 -19.11 20.36
N SER A 407 8.71 -19.94 19.66
CA SER A 407 8.61 -20.12 18.21
C SER A 407 7.67 -21.29 17.86
N GLU A 408 6.88 -21.10 16.80
CA GLU A 408 5.90 -22.07 16.30
C GLU A 408 5.97 -22.11 14.78
N TRP A 409 5.95 -23.31 14.19
CA TRP A 409 5.87 -23.53 12.75
C TRP A 409 4.78 -24.54 12.43
N THR A 410 4.11 -24.33 11.30
CA THR A 410 3.08 -25.25 10.79
C THR A 410 3.73 -26.42 10.06
N GLY A 411 3.14 -27.61 10.21
CA GLY A 411 3.52 -28.82 9.52
C GLY A 411 2.44 -29.28 8.55
N SER A 412 2.82 -30.21 7.68
CA SER A 412 1.90 -30.92 6.80
C SER A 412 2.25 -32.41 6.79
N ILE A 413 1.23 -33.28 6.68
CA ILE A 413 1.42 -34.73 6.54
C ILE A 413 1.03 -35.15 5.13
N ASP A 414 1.82 -36.05 4.52
CA ASP A 414 1.49 -36.64 3.23
C ASP A 414 0.79 -38.01 3.35
N ALA A 415 0.31 -38.53 2.22
CA ALA A 415 -0.39 -39.83 2.19
C ALA A 415 0.48 -41.02 2.61
N SER A 416 1.81 -40.86 2.65
CA SER A 416 2.75 -41.89 3.10
C SER A 416 3.10 -41.76 4.59
N GLY A 417 2.55 -40.75 5.28
CA GLY A 417 2.76 -40.52 6.71
C GLY A 417 3.93 -39.60 7.06
N TYR A 418 4.59 -38.97 6.08
CA TYR A 418 5.67 -38.03 6.37
C TYR A 418 5.12 -36.67 6.81
N VAL A 419 5.39 -36.31 8.06
CA VAL A 419 5.10 -35.00 8.65
C VAL A 419 6.29 -34.08 8.41
N VAL A 420 6.11 -33.02 7.63
CA VAL A 420 7.15 -32.08 7.23
C VAL A 420 6.93 -30.71 7.87
N PHE A 421 7.95 -30.20 8.56
CA PHE A 421 8.03 -28.85 9.11
C PHE A 421 9.12 -28.05 8.39
N ASP A 422 8.72 -27.02 7.63
CA ASP A 422 9.61 -26.04 7.01
C ASP A 422 9.71 -24.80 7.90
N MET A 423 10.91 -24.53 8.42
CA MET A 423 11.12 -23.47 9.42
C MET A 423 11.60 -22.15 8.80
N GLY A 424 11.74 -22.08 7.46
CA GLY A 424 12.12 -20.85 6.74
C GLY A 424 13.45 -20.25 7.21
N SER A 425 13.39 -19.17 8.00
CA SER A 425 14.58 -18.55 8.60
C SER A 425 15.31 -19.48 9.58
N GLY A 426 14.62 -20.49 10.12
CA GLY A 426 15.18 -21.54 10.98
C GLY A 426 15.24 -21.16 12.47
N HIS A 427 15.73 -22.10 13.28
CA HIS A 427 15.98 -21.94 14.72
C HIS A 427 17.45 -22.23 15.04
N THR A 428 18.12 -21.32 15.75
CA THR A 428 19.54 -21.46 16.08
C THR A 428 19.75 -22.09 17.45
N ILE A 429 20.55 -23.14 17.50
CA ILE A 429 21.06 -23.77 18.73
C ILE A 429 22.55 -23.41 18.84
N ALA A 430 22.94 -22.75 19.93
CA ALA A 430 24.35 -22.40 20.15
C ALA A 430 25.24 -23.64 20.27
N LYS A 431 26.54 -23.52 20.00
CA LYS A 431 27.51 -24.60 20.19
C LYS A 431 27.50 -25.06 21.66
N GLY A 432 27.34 -26.35 21.88
CA GLY A 432 27.17 -26.97 23.21
C GLY A 432 25.79 -26.75 23.84
N GLY A 433 24.89 -26.05 23.15
CA GLY A 433 23.52 -25.80 23.57
C GLY A 433 22.56 -26.90 23.12
N GLU A 434 21.34 -26.82 23.67
CA GLU A 434 20.25 -27.74 23.37
C GLU A 434 18.91 -27.00 23.21
N ALA A 435 18.00 -27.56 22.42
CA ALA A 435 16.63 -27.07 22.27
C ALA A 435 15.65 -28.24 22.26
N ILE A 436 14.52 -28.10 22.96
CA ILE A 436 13.45 -29.10 23.00
C ILE A 436 12.34 -28.69 22.03
N PHE A 437 11.90 -29.62 21.21
CA PHE A 437 10.84 -29.46 20.22
C PHE A 437 9.62 -30.27 20.62
N TYR A 438 8.45 -29.62 20.56
CA TYR A 438 7.14 -30.20 20.87
C TYR A 438 6.31 -30.26 19.59
N VAL A 439 5.79 -31.45 19.26
CA VAL A 439 4.98 -31.68 18.06
C VAL A 439 3.52 -31.84 18.45
N TYR A 440 2.65 -31.05 17.83
CA TYR A 440 1.21 -31.03 18.06
C TYR A 440 0.43 -31.38 16.79
N ALA A 441 -0.74 -32.00 16.97
CA ALA A 441 -1.70 -32.24 15.90
C ALA A 441 -3.15 -32.24 16.44
N ASP A 442 -4.11 -31.96 15.57
CA ASP A 442 -5.51 -32.29 15.85
C ASP A 442 -5.73 -33.76 15.45
N VAL A 443 -6.26 -34.57 16.38
CA VAL A 443 -6.33 -36.04 16.22
C VAL A 443 -7.78 -36.52 16.11
N ASN A 444 -8.16 -37.02 14.95
CA ASN A 444 -9.53 -37.46 14.62
C ASN A 444 -9.62 -38.96 14.30
N GLY A 445 -8.61 -39.74 14.70
CA GLY A 445 -8.60 -41.20 14.53
C GLY A 445 -9.60 -41.92 15.44
N LYS A 446 -9.47 -43.24 15.58
CA LYS A 446 -10.35 -44.07 16.42
C LYS A 446 -9.72 -44.40 17.76
N ALA A 447 -10.56 -44.84 18.70
CA ALA A 447 -10.10 -45.43 19.95
C ALA A 447 -9.08 -46.55 19.69
N ALA A 448 -8.03 -46.59 20.51
CA ALA A 448 -6.93 -47.56 20.45
C ALA A 448 -6.08 -47.52 19.17
N GLU A 449 -6.23 -46.49 18.32
CA GLU A 449 -5.25 -46.22 17.27
C GLU A 449 -4.07 -45.42 17.83
N ASP A 450 -2.87 -45.61 17.29
CA ASP A 450 -1.64 -45.03 17.83
C ASP A 450 -1.03 -43.97 16.89
N ILE A 451 -0.30 -43.02 17.47
CA ILE A 451 0.55 -42.05 16.76
C ILE A 451 1.99 -42.24 17.22
N ASN A 452 2.83 -42.79 16.34
CA ASN A 452 4.25 -43.00 16.62
C ASN A 452 5.07 -42.16 15.63
N LEU A 453 5.74 -41.11 16.12
CA LEU A 453 6.59 -40.24 15.30
C LEU A 453 8.08 -40.53 15.55
N TYR A 454 8.81 -40.81 14.47
CA TYR A 454 10.25 -41.10 14.50
C TYR A 454 10.95 -40.60 13.24
N PHE A 455 12.29 -40.56 13.26
CA PHE A 455 13.11 -40.17 12.11
C PHE A 455 13.47 -41.40 11.27
N GLU A 456 13.45 -41.31 9.95
CA GLU A 456 13.78 -42.44 9.08
C GLU A 456 15.23 -42.35 8.56
N ASN A 457 15.70 -41.14 8.24
CA ASN A 457 17.01 -40.91 7.64
C ASN A 457 17.68 -39.65 8.22
N ALA A 458 19.01 -39.60 8.18
CA ALA A 458 19.79 -38.47 8.70
C ALA A 458 19.35 -37.11 8.13
N THR A 459 19.01 -37.06 6.84
CA THR A 459 18.52 -35.85 6.14
C THR A 459 17.12 -35.36 6.59
N ASP A 460 16.40 -36.13 7.41
CA ASP A 460 15.10 -35.72 7.96
C ASP A 460 15.23 -34.46 8.81
N ILE A 461 16.42 -34.26 9.39
CA ILE A 461 16.80 -33.01 10.04
C ILE A 461 17.81 -32.30 9.14
N LEU A 462 17.44 -31.12 8.63
CA LEU A 462 18.40 -30.22 7.98
C LEU A 462 18.79 -29.14 8.99
N ALA A 463 19.99 -29.27 9.54
CA ALA A 463 20.60 -28.26 10.39
C ALA A 463 21.94 -27.83 9.81
N LEU A 464 22.08 -26.55 9.49
CA LEU A 464 23.32 -26.01 8.91
C LEU A 464 24.27 -25.62 10.03
N GLY A 465 25.51 -26.12 9.96
CA GLY A 465 26.57 -25.73 10.87
C GLY A 465 27.06 -24.31 10.59
N ASP A 466 27.22 -23.49 11.63
CA ASP A 466 27.66 -22.09 11.49
C ASP A 466 29.13 -21.96 11.02
N GLN A 467 29.98 -22.96 11.26
CA GLN A 467 31.40 -22.90 10.91
C GLN A 467 31.65 -23.13 9.41
N TYR A 468 30.91 -24.04 8.79
CA TYR A 468 31.14 -24.45 7.39
C TYR A 468 29.93 -24.24 6.46
N GLY A 469 28.75 -23.94 7.01
CA GLY A 469 27.54 -23.68 6.22
C GLY A 469 26.90 -24.92 5.59
N PHE A 470 27.33 -26.13 5.97
CA PHE A 470 26.81 -27.40 5.45
C PHE A 470 25.98 -28.14 6.50
N GLY A 471 25.15 -29.08 6.04
CA GLY A 471 24.34 -29.91 6.93
C GLY A 471 25.21 -30.68 7.92
N MET A 472 24.87 -30.54 9.20
CA MET A 472 25.50 -31.24 10.30
C MET A 472 25.17 -32.74 10.23
N ASN A 473 26.14 -33.57 10.60
CA ASN A 473 25.96 -34.99 10.76
C ASN A 473 25.01 -35.28 11.92
N THR A 474 23.94 -35.99 11.64
CA THR A 474 22.94 -36.47 12.59
C THR A 474 22.98 -38.00 12.77
N ALA A 475 23.81 -38.70 11.98
CA ALA A 475 24.04 -40.13 12.10
C ALA A 475 25.24 -40.41 13.02
N SER A 476 25.05 -41.27 14.02
CA SER A 476 26.14 -41.65 14.94
C SER A 476 26.67 -43.06 14.69
N GLY A 477 25.87 -43.94 14.11
CA GLY A 477 26.18 -45.38 13.98
C GLY A 477 26.35 -46.07 15.34
N THR A 478 25.96 -45.40 16.42
CA THR A 478 26.06 -45.82 17.81
C THR A 478 24.65 -45.82 18.40
N ALA A 479 24.18 -46.97 18.86
CA ALA A 479 22.83 -47.10 19.42
C ALA A 479 22.54 -45.99 20.46
N ASN A 480 21.38 -45.35 20.34
CA ASN A 480 20.90 -44.24 21.19
C ASN A 480 21.69 -42.92 21.08
N GLN A 481 22.34 -42.64 19.95
CA GLN A 481 22.95 -41.33 19.67
C GLN A 481 22.66 -40.87 18.24
N GLY A 482 22.55 -39.56 18.02
CA GLY A 482 22.08 -39.03 16.72
C GLY A 482 20.59 -39.31 16.52
N ILE A 483 20.14 -39.49 15.27
CA ILE A 483 18.76 -39.90 14.99
C ILE A 483 18.44 -41.31 15.49
N ASP A 484 19.46 -42.19 15.65
CA ASP A 484 19.36 -43.57 16.18
C ASP A 484 18.81 -43.65 17.62
N ALA A 485 18.46 -42.51 18.24
CA ALA A 485 17.77 -42.44 19.52
C ALA A 485 16.24 -42.40 19.39
N MET A 486 15.73 -42.21 18.17
CA MET A 486 14.31 -42.11 17.84
C MET A 486 14.09 -42.41 16.35
N ASP A 487 14.63 -43.53 15.85
CA ASP A 487 14.61 -43.89 14.42
C ASP A 487 13.64 -45.03 14.07
N ALA A 488 12.98 -45.61 15.07
CA ALA A 488 12.00 -46.67 14.91
C ALA A 488 10.71 -46.38 15.69
N ALA A 489 9.61 -47.00 15.26
CA ALA A 489 8.32 -46.90 15.95
C ALA A 489 8.40 -47.33 17.43
N SER A 490 9.24 -48.32 17.77
CA SER A 490 9.47 -48.76 19.16
C SER A 490 10.23 -47.76 20.03
N GLU A 491 10.86 -46.77 19.42
CA GLU A 491 11.63 -45.73 20.09
C GLU A 491 10.83 -44.42 20.19
N ALA A 492 9.79 -44.25 19.38
CA ALA A 492 8.81 -43.17 19.47
C ALA A 492 8.00 -43.21 20.78
N PHE A 493 7.23 -42.15 21.07
CA PHE A 493 6.24 -42.21 22.15
C PHE A 493 5.10 -43.14 21.77
N ASP A 494 4.69 -44.01 22.69
CA ASP A 494 3.47 -44.79 22.58
C ASP A 494 2.27 -43.87 22.88
N VAL A 495 1.78 -43.17 21.85
CA VAL A 495 0.64 -42.25 21.96
C VAL A 495 -0.60 -42.95 21.42
N THR A 496 -1.38 -43.55 22.32
CA THR A 496 -2.62 -44.26 21.97
C THR A 496 -3.81 -43.31 22.10
N LEU A 497 -4.62 -43.20 21.06
CA LEU A 497 -5.87 -42.45 21.08
C LEU A 497 -6.85 -43.12 22.04
N GLN A 498 -7.31 -42.35 23.02
CA GLN A 498 -8.40 -42.75 23.89
C GLN A 498 -9.71 -42.40 23.19
N GLY A 499 -10.59 -43.37 22.98
CA GLY A 499 -11.90 -43.09 22.41
C GLY A 499 -12.99 -43.82 23.15
N GLY A 500 -14.07 -43.09 23.38
CA GLY A 500 -15.36 -43.61 23.82
C GLY A 500 -16.36 -43.56 22.68
N VAL A 501 -17.47 -44.30 22.79
CA VAL A 501 -18.61 -44.22 21.87
C VAL A 501 -19.22 -42.81 21.83
N LEU A 502 -19.10 -42.03 22.91
CA LEU A 502 -19.50 -40.63 22.97
C LEU A 502 -18.31 -39.72 23.28
N THR A 503 -18.08 -38.72 22.43
CA THR A 503 -17.10 -37.65 22.67
C THR A 503 -17.82 -36.34 22.97
N ILE A 504 -17.43 -35.65 24.04
CA ILE A 504 -17.93 -34.34 24.45
C ILE A 504 -16.76 -33.35 24.44
N ALA A 505 -16.91 -32.20 23.79
CA ALA A 505 -15.85 -31.19 23.73
C ALA A 505 -16.36 -29.79 24.08
N TYR A 506 -15.62 -29.07 24.93
CA TYR A 506 -15.86 -27.65 25.24
C TYR A 506 -15.53 -26.76 24.05
N ASN A 507 -16.43 -25.80 23.76
CA ASN A 507 -16.35 -24.90 22.61
C ASN A 507 -16.47 -23.41 23.00
N GLY A 508 -16.34 -23.05 24.28
CA GLY A 508 -16.49 -21.67 24.76
C GLY A 508 -17.75 -21.45 25.62
N PRO A 509 -18.15 -20.20 25.87
CA PRO A 509 -17.32 -19.00 25.73
C PRO A 509 -16.17 -19.02 26.74
N SER A 510 -15.04 -18.41 26.39
CA SER A 510 -13.94 -18.16 27.33
C SER A 510 -14.40 -17.27 28.49
N ALA A 511 -13.59 -17.17 29.54
CA ALA A 511 -13.88 -16.24 30.64
C ALA A 511 -14.11 -14.82 30.12
N GLY A 512 -15.09 -14.11 30.68
CA GLY A 512 -15.60 -12.86 30.14
C GLY A 512 -16.45 -12.08 31.14
N ASN A 513 -17.02 -10.96 30.68
CA ASN A 513 -17.96 -10.17 31.47
C ASN A 513 -19.35 -10.25 30.87
N ILE A 514 -20.37 -10.33 31.71
CA ILE A 514 -21.78 -10.35 31.33
C ILE A 514 -22.53 -9.24 32.08
N GLY A 515 -23.65 -8.79 31.52
CA GLY A 515 -24.46 -7.73 32.12
C GLY A 515 -25.23 -8.19 33.38
N THR A 516 -25.51 -7.26 34.29
CA THR A 516 -26.37 -7.49 35.47
C THR A 516 -27.84 -7.80 35.14
N ASN A 517 -28.28 -7.48 33.93
CA ASN A 517 -29.61 -7.80 33.43
C ASN A 517 -29.52 -8.16 31.93
N THR A 518 -29.48 -9.44 31.62
CA THR A 518 -29.28 -9.96 30.26
C THR A 518 -30.22 -11.12 29.99
N SER A 519 -30.62 -11.27 28.72
CA SER A 519 -31.38 -12.44 28.26
C SER A 519 -30.54 -13.30 27.32
N ASP A 520 -30.78 -14.61 27.34
CA ASP A 520 -30.12 -15.61 26.52
C ASP A 520 -28.58 -15.56 26.59
N THR A 521 -28.02 -15.17 27.75
CA THR A 521 -26.58 -15.12 27.95
C THR A 521 -26.00 -16.52 27.79
N VAL A 522 -25.04 -16.68 26.88
CA VAL A 522 -24.38 -17.96 26.64
C VAL A 522 -23.41 -18.22 27.79
N LEU A 523 -23.63 -19.31 28.53
CA LEU A 523 -22.83 -19.67 29.71
C LEU A 523 -21.89 -20.84 29.44
N LEU A 524 -22.25 -21.72 28.49
CA LEU A 524 -21.44 -22.85 28.06
C LEU A 524 -21.77 -23.23 26.61
N ARG A 525 -20.77 -23.58 25.83
CA ARG A 525 -20.89 -24.26 24.53
C ARG A 525 -20.12 -25.56 24.59
N PHE A 526 -20.75 -26.61 24.09
CA PHE A 526 -20.13 -27.92 23.98
C PHE A 526 -20.63 -28.63 22.72
N SER A 527 -19.87 -29.61 22.26
CA SER A 527 -20.30 -30.49 21.17
C SER A 527 -20.34 -31.93 21.64
N MET A 528 -21.28 -32.70 21.10
CA MET A 528 -21.39 -34.14 21.33
C MET A 528 -21.27 -34.86 19.99
N THR A 529 -20.35 -35.81 19.89
CA THR A 529 -20.17 -36.67 18.71
C THR A 529 -20.28 -38.13 19.13
N ALA A 530 -21.25 -38.83 18.57
CA ALA A 530 -21.49 -40.23 18.89
C ALA A 530 -21.00 -41.14 17.75
N ALA A 531 -20.21 -42.17 18.07
CA ALA A 531 -19.76 -43.18 17.10
C ALA A 531 -20.86 -44.20 16.75
N THR A 532 -21.88 -44.33 17.60
CA THR A 532 -23.09 -45.12 17.38
C THR A 532 -24.32 -44.33 17.81
N ASN A 533 -25.51 -44.74 17.41
CA ASN A 533 -26.73 -44.03 17.81
C ASN A 533 -26.92 -44.14 19.34
N ILE A 534 -26.97 -43.00 20.02
CA ILE A 534 -27.13 -42.91 21.47
C ILE A 534 -28.41 -42.13 21.81
N GLU A 535 -29.14 -42.59 22.82
CA GLU A 535 -30.22 -41.83 23.45
C GLU A 535 -29.70 -41.29 24.79
N VAL A 536 -29.55 -39.97 24.90
CA VAL A 536 -29.24 -39.27 26.16
C VAL A 536 -30.57 -38.95 26.83
N ARG A 537 -30.82 -39.49 28.03
CA ARG A 537 -32.12 -39.45 28.70
C ARG A 537 -32.14 -38.59 29.96
N LYS A 538 -30.97 -38.32 30.53
CA LYS A 538 -30.80 -37.38 31.64
C LYS A 538 -29.54 -36.57 31.42
N THR A 539 -29.65 -35.25 31.49
CA THR A 539 -28.50 -34.33 31.43
C THR A 539 -28.48 -33.50 32.70
N LYS A 540 -27.32 -33.37 33.35
CA LYS A 540 -27.19 -32.52 34.54
C LYS A 540 -26.37 -31.28 34.24
N LEU A 541 -26.84 -30.15 34.73
CA LEU A 541 -26.11 -28.90 34.73
C LEU A 541 -25.85 -28.48 36.18
N VAL A 542 -24.64 -27.97 36.42
CA VAL A 542 -24.20 -27.48 37.74
C VAL A 542 -23.83 -26.00 37.64
N LEU A 543 -24.38 -25.20 38.55
CA LEU A 543 -24.08 -23.78 38.71
C LEU A 543 -23.08 -23.57 39.85
N CYS A 544 -22.02 -22.83 39.55
CA CYS A 544 -20.97 -22.46 40.50
C CYS A 544 -20.90 -20.93 40.64
N LYS A 545 -20.53 -20.46 41.84
CA LYS A 545 -20.44 -19.03 42.18
C LYS A 545 -19.04 -18.68 42.69
N ASP A 546 -18.47 -17.62 42.13
CA ASP A 546 -17.35 -16.87 42.69
C ASP A 546 -17.90 -15.55 43.25
N THR A 547 -17.70 -15.34 44.55
CA THR A 547 -18.21 -14.14 45.23
C THR A 547 -17.24 -13.00 45.01
N ASP A 548 -17.75 -11.85 44.56
CA ASP A 548 -16.96 -10.67 44.19
C ASP A 548 -16.03 -10.85 42.97
N GLY A 549 -16.06 -12.01 42.30
CA GLY A 549 -15.34 -12.23 41.04
C GLY A 549 -13.82 -12.19 41.20
N ASN A 550 -13.33 -12.62 42.36
CA ASN A 550 -11.92 -12.52 42.75
C ASN A 550 -11.12 -13.80 42.46
N GLY A 551 -11.76 -14.81 41.88
CA GLY A 551 -11.19 -16.13 41.60
C GLY A 551 -11.38 -17.14 42.73
N SER A 552 -12.09 -16.81 43.81
CA SER A 552 -12.37 -17.72 44.92
C SER A 552 -13.86 -18.11 44.97
N PHE A 553 -14.11 -19.40 44.82
CA PHE A 553 -15.47 -19.93 44.72
C PHE A 553 -16.09 -20.21 46.09
N ALA A 554 -17.40 -20.00 46.19
CA ALA A 554 -18.19 -20.22 47.40
C ALA A 554 -19.23 -21.32 47.18
N ASN A 555 -19.68 -21.96 48.27
CA ASN A 555 -20.77 -22.93 48.21
C ASN A 555 -22.02 -22.26 47.63
N ALA A 556 -22.50 -22.82 46.53
CA ALA A 556 -23.53 -22.27 45.66
C ALA A 556 -24.84 -23.06 45.69
N ALA A 557 -24.89 -24.20 46.39
CA ALA A 557 -26.08 -25.02 46.51
C ALA A 557 -27.04 -24.45 47.57
N ASP A 558 -28.24 -24.04 47.15
CA ASP A 558 -29.39 -23.83 48.03
C ASP A 558 -30.46 -24.88 47.71
N THR A 559 -30.67 -25.83 48.63
CA THR A 559 -31.55 -26.97 48.41
C THR A 559 -33.03 -26.67 48.57
N ASP A 560 -33.38 -25.48 49.05
CA ASP A 560 -34.76 -25.08 49.30
C ASP A 560 -35.26 -24.14 48.20
N SER A 561 -34.41 -23.22 47.74
CA SER A 561 -34.83 -22.10 46.86
C SER A 561 -33.97 -21.88 45.60
N GLY A 562 -32.84 -22.57 45.43
CA GLY A 562 -32.01 -22.48 44.23
C GLY A 562 -31.47 -21.08 43.94
N TRP A 563 -31.44 -20.69 42.65
CA TRP A 563 -30.91 -19.41 42.13
C TRP A 563 -32.00 -18.59 41.45
N SER A 564 -32.68 -17.68 42.17
CA SER A 564 -33.75 -16.86 41.59
C SER A 564 -33.26 -15.85 40.53
N ASP A 565 -32.00 -15.45 40.59
CA ASP A 565 -31.45 -14.38 39.74
C ASP A 565 -30.99 -14.88 38.37
N ILE A 566 -31.08 -16.20 38.14
CA ILE A 566 -30.88 -16.81 36.83
C ILE A 566 -32.19 -17.51 36.43
N THR A 567 -32.75 -17.16 35.29
CA THR A 567 -34.00 -17.75 34.76
C THR A 567 -33.80 -18.31 33.36
N ASP A 568 -34.78 -19.04 32.83
CA ASP A 568 -34.78 -19.53 31.43
C ASP A 568 -33.51 -20.32 31.03
N ILE A 569 -32.95 -21.12 31.94
CA ILE A 569 -31.78 -21.95 31.64
C ILE A 569 -32.22 -23.06 30.69
N LYS A 570 -31.63 -23.07 29.49
CA LYS A 570 -31.99 -23.99 28.41
C LYS A 570 -30.78 -24.40 27.59
N VAL A 571 -30.87 -25.56 26.95
CA VAL A 571 -29.85 -26.05 26.01
C VAL A 571 -30.44 -26.06 24.61
N THR A 572 -29.76 -25.37 23.69
CA THR A 572 -30.19 -25.22 22.29
C THR A 572 -29.15 -25.86 21.37
N ASP A 573 -29.61 -26.65 20.40
CA ASP A 573 -28.79 -27.09 19.27
C ASP A 573 -28.55 -25.87 18.34
N GLU A 574 -27.30 -25.43 18.24
CA GLU A 574 -26.89 -24.27 17.46
C GLU A 574 -27.04 -24.51 15.95
N ASP A 575 -26.98 -25.76 15.49
CA ASP A 575 -27.07 -26.10 14.07
C ASP A 575 -28.52 -25.99 13.56
N SER A 576 -29.50 -26.34 14.41
CA SER A 576 -30.92 -26.33 14.06
C SER A 576 -31.72 -25.17 14.68
N GLY A 577 -31.17 -24.52 15.71
CA GLY A 577 -31.84 -23.49 16.51
C GLY A 577 -32.90 -24.04 17.47
N THR A 578 -33.04 -25.35 17.62
CA THR A 578 -34.07 -25.96 18.47
C THR A 578 -33.60 -26.10 19.91
N THR A 579 -34.43 -25.68 20.88
CA THR A 579 -34.22 -25.97 22.31
C THR A 579 -34.47 -27.46 22.57
N VAL A 580 -33.46 -28.15 23.09
CA VAL A 580 -33.48 -29.60 23.34
C VAL A 580 -33.59 -29.96 24.83
N LEU A 581 -33.20 -29.07 25.75
CA LEU A 581 -33.37 -29.22 27.20
C LEU A 581 -33.90 -27.91 27.80
N GLY A 582 -34.79 -28.00 28.79
CA GLY A 582 -35.39 -26.84 29.45
C GLY A 582 -36.52 -26.18 28.64
N PRO A 583 -36.92 -24.94 28.97
CA PRO A 583 -36.29 -24.06 29.95
C PRO A 583 -36.60 -24.43 31.40
N ALA A 584 -35.67 -24.14 32.29
CA ALA A 584 -35.85 -24.21 33.74
C ALA A 584 -35.26 -22.96 34.40
N ASP A 585 -35.97 -22.41 35.38
CA ASP A 585 -35.43 -21.32 36.18
C ASP A 585 -34.37 -21.85 37.15
N GLY A 586 -33.41 -21.00 37.51
CA GLY A 586 -32.35 -21.32 38.48
C GLY A 586 -32.91 -21.70 39.85
N SER A 587 -34.12 -21.25 40.21
CA SER A 587 -34.84 -21.69 41.41
C SER A 587 -35.15 -23.20 41.42
N ALA A 588 -35.07 -23.88 40.27
CA ALA A 588 -35.21 -25.34 40.18
C ALA A 588 -33.91 -26.12 40.44
N PHE A 589 -32.77 -25.45 40.58
CA PHE A 589 -31.46 -26.03 40.89
C PHE A 589 -31.30 -26.22 42.40
N THR A 590 -32.09 -27.13 42.97
CA THR A 590 -32.23 -27.36 44.42
C THR A 590 -31.49 -28.61 44.91
N VAL A 591 -30.63 -29.22 44.08
CA VAL A 591 -29.83 -30.38 44.49
C VAL A 591 -28.40 -29.92 44.73
N SER A 592 -27.80 -30.34 45.85
CA SER A 592 -26.39 -30.06 46.13
C SER A 592 -25.50 -31.04 45.35
N HIS A 593 -24.68 -30.53 44.43
CA HIS A 593 -23.63 -31.30 43.78
C HIS A 593 -22.41 -31.42 44.69
N ALA A 594 -21.78 -32.59 44.71
CA ALA A 594 -20.64 -32.86 45.57
C ALA A 594 -19.45 -31.92 45.28
N ALA A 595 -18.65 -31.65 46.31
CA ALA A 595 -17.39 -30.92 46.19
C ALA A 595 -16.45 -31.61 45.19
N GLY A 596 -16.01 -30.89 44.14
CA GLY A 596 -15.08 -31.41 43.12
C GLY A 596 -15.32 -30.92 41.69
N THR A 597 -16.56 -30.53 41.35
CA THR A 597 -16.91 -29.98 40.02
C THR A 597 -16.68 -28.46 39.95
N CYS A 598 -17.13 -27.73 40.97
CA CYS A 598 -16.80 -26.31 41.08
C CYS A 598 -15.34 -26.14 41.52
N GLU A 599 -14.73 -25.04 41.09
CA GLU A 599 -13.40 -24.60 41.56
C GLU A 599 -13.35 -24.50 43.10
N ASP A 600 -12.15 -24.50 43.68
CA ASP A 600 -11.92 -24.53 45.14
C ASP A 600 -12.57 -25.72 45.89
N SER A 601 -13.06 -26.73 45.16
CA SER A 601 -13.75 -27.89 45.73
C SER A 601 -14.97 -27.52 46.59
N VAL A 602 -15.73 -26.49 46.20
CA VAL A 602 -16.99 -26.11 46.86
C VAL A 602 -18.20 -26.83 46.25
N THR A 603 -19.35 -26.79 46.91
CA THR A 603 -20.59 -27.37 46.36
C THR A 603 -21.24 -26.46 45.33
N GLY A 604 -21.75 -27.05 44.24
CA GLY A 604 -22.54 -26.38 43.20
C GLY A 604 -24.03 -26.70 43.28
N ALA A 605 -24.88 -25.87 42.67
CA ALA A 605 -26.30 -26.15 42.54
C ALA A 605 -26.58 -26.98 41.28
N GLU A 606 -27.18 -28.16 41.43
CA GLU A 606 -27.46 -29.10 40.34
C GLU A 606 -28.94 -29.08 39.93
N ARG A 607 -29.17 -29.24 38.62
CA ARG A 607 -30.45 -29.65 38.05
C ARG A 607 -30.27 -30.83 37.11
N VAL A 608 -31.12 -31.86 37.28
CA VAL A 608 -31.28 -32.96 36.32
C VAL A 608 -32.44 -32.66 35.36
N PHE A 609 -32.13 -32.59 34.07
CA PHE A 609 -33.10 -32.57 32.98
C PHE A 609 -33.39 -34.00 32.53
N THR A 610 -34.64 -34.33 32.24
CA THR A 610 -35.09 -35.70 31.88
C THR A 610 -35.58 -35.81 30.44
N ASP A 611 -35.41 -34.74 29.67
CA ASP A 611 -35.69 -34.70 28.24
C ASP A 611 -34.73 -35.66 27.50
N VAL A 612 -35.22 -36.29 26.43
CA VAL A 612 -34.45 -37.26 25.67
C VAL A 612 -33.88 -36.60 24.41
N VAL A 613 -32.57 -36.73 24.22
CA VAL A 613 -31.85 -36.25 23.04
C VAL A 613 -31.24 -37.43 22.29
N ASP A 614 -31.58 -37.57 21.01
CA ASP A 614 -31.07 -38.61 20.13
C ASP A 614 -29.83 -38.12 19.36
N LEU A 615 -28.70 -38.79 19.57
CA LEU A 615 -27.44 -38.52 18.87
C LEU A 615 -27.23 -39.60 17.79
N ALA A 616 -27.30 -39.19 16.52
CA ALA A 616 -27.03 -40.07 15.39
C ALA A 616 -25.53 -40.36 15.25
N ALA A 617 -25.20 -41.60 14.90
CA ALA A 617 -23.85 -42.06 14.66
C ALA A 617 -23.15 -41.21 13.58
N GLY A 618 -21.91 -40.79 13.87
CA GLY A 618 -21.07 -40.01 12.95
C GLY A 618 -21.49 -38.56 12.77
N LYS A 619 -22.51 -38.08 13.49
CA LYS A 619 -22.91 -36.67 13.51
C LYS A 619 -22.40 -35.99 14.77
N THR A 620 -21.80 -34.81 14.59
CA THR A 620 -21.52 -33.87 15.68
C THR A 620 -22.71 -32.94 15.86
N TYR A 621 -23.15 -32.77 17.10
CA TYR A 621 -24.18 -31.81 17.48
C TYR A 621 -23.53 -30.70 18.30
N ASN A 622 -23.80 -29.44 17.94
CA ASN A 622 -23.26 -28.28 18.66
C ASN A 622 -24.33 -27.70 19.57
N PHE A 623 -24.08 -27.71 20.87
CA PHE A 623 -25.02 -27.23 21.88
C PHE A 623 -24.51 -25.97 22.58
N LYS A 624 -25.43 -25.07 22.90
CA LYS A 624 -25.20 -23.96 23.83
C LYS A 624 -26.16 -24.03 25.01
N VAL A 625 -25.65 -23.75 26.19
CA VAL A 625 -26.42 -23.44 27.39
C VAL A 625 -26.56 -21.93 27.49
N THR A 626 -27.80 -21.47 27.56
CA THR A 626 -28.13 -20.05 27.76
C THR A 626 -28.96 -19.89 29.02
N GLY A 627 -28.88 -18.73 29.66
CA GLY A 627 -29.76 -18.32 30.74
C GLY A 627 -29.90 -16.81 30.82
N ASP A 628 -31.00 -16.35 31.39
CA ASP A 628 -31.28 -14.95 31.66
C ASP A 628 -30.69 -14.60 33.03
N VAL A 629 -29.91 -13.53 33.13
CA VAL A 629 -29.32 -13.06 34.39
C VAL A 629 -30.02 -11.77 34.80
N ASN A 630 -30.50 -11.67 36.04
CA ASN A 630 -31.09 -10.47 36.59
C ASN A 630 -30.75 -10.31 38.08
N THR A 631 -29.67 -9.59 38.38
CA THR A 631 -29.22 -9.31 39.77
C THR A 631 -30.15 -8.37 40.56
N ALA A 632 -31.21 -7.87 39.93
CA ALA A 632 -32.23 -7.03 40.57
C ALA A 632 -33.55 -7.78 40.79
N ASN A 633 -33.54 -9.12 40.67
CA ASN A 633 -34.75 -9.91 40.90
C ASN A 633 -35.22 -9.75 42.36
N THR A 634 -36.50 -9.41 42.54
CA THR A 634 -37.13 -9.16 43.85
C THR A 634 -37.92 -10.37 44.36
N ASP A 635 -37.99 -11.46 43.60
CA ASP A 635 -38.73 -12.68 43.97
C ASP A 635 -38.02 -13.50 45.07
N GLY A 636 -37.00 -12.91 45.69
CA GLY A 636 -35.92 -13.50 46.47
C GLY A 636 -36.32 -14.54 47.48
N ASN A 637 -35.92 -15.77 47.19
CA ASN A 637 -35.39 -16.77 48.12
C ASN A 637 -34.30 -17.54 47.35
N GLY A 638 -33.17 -17.88 47.98
CA GLY A 638 -32.06 -18.60 47.31
C GLY A 638 -30.72 -17.86 47.28
N VAL A 639 -29.84 -18.30 46.38
CA VAL A 639 -28.55 -17.65 46.09
C VAL A 639 -28.76 -16.39 45.25
N ALA A 640 -28.49 -15.23 45.86
CA ALA A 640 -28.53 -13.94 45.18
C ALA A 640 -27.21 -13.63 44.46
N LEU A 641 -27.31 -12.92 43.34
CA LEU A 641 -26.19 -12.40 42.55
C LEU A 641 -26.11 -10.88 42.68
N VAL A 642 -24.89 -10.37 42.78
CA VAL A 642 -24.62 -8.93 42.73
C VAL A 642 -23.68 -8.58 41.59
N ALA A 643 -23.66 -7.30 41.20
CA ALA A 643 -22.60 -6.80 40.34
C ALA A 643 -21.27 -6.99 41.05
N THR A 644 -20.29 -7.61 40.37
CA THR A 644 -19.00 -8.19 40.83
C THR A 644 -18.97 -9.70 40.97
N ASP A 645 -20.08 -10.38 41.27
CA ASP A 645 -20.07 -11.84 41.31
C ASP A 645 -19.68 -12.46 39.96
N ALA A 646 -19.09 -13.64 39.96
CA ALA A 646 -18.86 -14.41 38.75
C ALA A 646 -19.54 -15.79 38.82
N ILE A 647 -20.00 -16.26 37.66
CA ILE A 647 -20.74 -17.51 37.51
C ILE A 647 -20.08 -18.43 36.50
N GLN A 648 -20.25 -19.73 36.71
CA GLN A 648 -19.78 -20.76 35.79
C GLN A 648 -20.79 -21.90 35.73
N VAL A 649 -21.04 -22.41 34.53
CA VAL A 649 -21.92 -23.57 34.30
C VAL A 649 -21.06 -24.76 33.91
N PHE A 650 -21.32 -25.91 34.51
CA PHE A 650 -20.74 -27.19 34.12
C PHE A 650 -21.80 -28.13 33.57
N LEU A 651 -21.41 -28.90 32.56
CA LEU A 651 -22.11 -30.11 32.14
C LEU A 651 -21.47 -31.31 32.85
N ASP A 652 -22.28 -32.07 33.59
CA ASP A 652 -21.86 -33.32 34.24
C ASP A 652 -21.39 -34.34 33.20
N ASN A 653 -20.31 -35.04 33.50
CA ASN A 653 -19.61 -35.93 32.56
C ASN A 653 -20.31 -37.27 32.29
N TYR A 654 -21.48 -37.52 32.88
CA TYR A 654 -22.25 -38.75 32.73
C TYR A 654 -21.53 -40.02 33.22
N THR A 655 -20.43 -39.92 33.98
CA THR A 655 -19.66 -41.05 34.54
C THR A 655 -19.87 -41.19 36.06
N ALA A 656 -19.50 -42.34 36.63
CA ALA A 656 -19.65 -42.62 38.07
C ALA A 656 -18.74 -41.73 38.96
N GLY A 657 -19.24 -40.53 39.30
CA GLY A 657 -18.60 -39.60 40.25
C GLY A 657 -19.58 -38.77 41.11
N GLY A 658 -20.88 -38.74 40.79
CA GLY A 658 -21.89 -38.02 41.55
C GLY A 658 -23.30 -38.60 41.35
N SER A 659 -23.93 -39.07 42.44
CA SER A 659 -25.32 -39.56 42.63
C SER A 659 -26.00 -40.44 41.55
N VAL A 660 -25.35 -40.80 40.45
CA VAL A 660 -25.83 -41.79 39.48
C VAL A 660 -24.70 -42.79 39.22
N SER A 661 -24.98 -44.06 39.52
CA SER A 661 -24.04 -45.16 39.42
C SER A 661 -23.85 -45.59 37.97
N THR A 662 -22.64 -46.05 37.62
CA THR A 662 -22.32 -47.09 36.62
C THR A 662 -23.31 -47.25 35.47
N ALA A 663 -22.90 -47.01 34.22
CA ALA A 663 -23.60 -47.45 32.99
C ALA A 663 -25.12 -47.72 33.17
N ASP A 664 -25.91 -46.65 33.32
CA ASP A 664 -27.35 -46.72 33.60
C ASP A 664 -28.17 -46.37 32.35
N VAL A 665 -29.02 -47.30 31.91
CA VAL A 665 -29.94 -47.11 30.77
C VAL A 665 -30.94 -45.98 30.99
N THR A 666 -31.15 -45.54 32.24
CA THR A 666 -32.00 -44.39 32.55
C THR A 666 -31.30 -43.04 32.34
N VAL A 667 -29.96 -43.03 32.20
CA VAL A 667 -29.15 -41.84 31.90
C VAL A 667 -28.79 -41.81 30.42
N MET A 668 -28.21 -42.89 29.92
CA MET A 668 -27.73 -42.96 28.54
C MET A 668 -27.68 -44.41 28.05
N LYS A 669 -28.16 -44.66 26.83
CA LYS A 669 -28.14 -46.00 26.24
C LYS A 669 -27.90 -45.99 24.74
N TYR A 670 -27.45 -47.12 24.21
CA TYR A 670 -27.42 -47.35 22.78
C TYR A 670 -28.85 -47.41 22.23
N SER A 671 -29.16 -46.58 21.23
CA SER A 671 -30.52 -46.45 20.69
C SER A 671 -31.05 -47.78 20.16
N GLY A 672 -32.33 -48.04 20.42
CA GLY A 672 -32.97 -49.32 20.06
C GLY A 672 -32.55 -50.54 20.89
N THR A 673 -31.70 -50.36 21.91
CA THR A 673 -31.27 -51.44 22.82
C THR A 673 -31.67 -51.15 24.27
N ASN A 674 -31.42 -52.11 25.17
CA ASN A 674 -31.46 -51.93 26.62
C ASN A 674 -30.06 -52.04 27.24
N THR A 675 -29.04 -51.60 26.50
CA THR A 675 -27.64 -51.58 26.93
C THR A 675 -27.24 -50.14 27.20
N ALA A 676 -26.75 -49.86 28.41
CA ALA A 676 -26.26 -48.53 28.75
C ALA A 676 -24.94 -48.23 28.04
N VAL A 677 -24.67 -46.95 27.77
CA VAL A 677 -23.32 -46.51 27.36
C VAL A 677 -22.41 -46.68 28.58
N ALA A 678 -21.28 -47.35 28.43
CA ALA A 678 -20.37 -47.54 29.54
C ALA A 678 -19.62 -46.25 29.86
N ASP A 679 -19.25 -46.02 31.11
CA ASP A 679 -18.47 -44.84 31.51
C ASP A 679 -17.14 -44.74 30.74
N ALA A 680 -16.50 -45.88 30.46
CA ALA A 680 -15.30 -45.96 29.62
C ALA A 680 -15.54 -45.58 28.15
N ASP A 681 -16.80 -45.62 27.71
CA ASP A 681 -17.23 -45.22 26.38
C ASP A 681 -17.59 -43.72 26.31
N ILE A 682 -17.35 -42.92 27.36
CA ILE A 682 -17.57 -41.46 27.37
C ILE A 682 -16.23 -40.76 27.52
N VAL A 683 -15.95 -39.80 26.63
CA VAL A 683 -14.70 -39.05 26.61
C VAL A 683 -14.96 -37.54 26.49
N PRO A 684 -14.36 -36.70 27.34
CA PRO A 684 -13.55 -37.05 28.52
C PRO A 684 -14.42 -37.61 29.65
N GLN A 685 -13.80 -38.36 30.58
CA GLN A 685 -14.42 -38.77 31.85
C GLN A 685 -14.30 -37.67 32.91
N ALA A 686 -14.63 -36.42 32.55
CA ALA A 686 -14.50 -35.24 33.39
C ALA A 686 -15.57 -34.21 33.03
N ASP A 687 -16.04 -33.45 34.02
CA ASP A 687 -17.09 -32.45 33.81
C ASP A 687 -16.63 -31.37 32.84
N ILE A 688 -17.55 -30.88 32.00
CA ILE A 688 -17.25 -29.88 30.99
C ILE A 688 -17.65 -28.51 31.50
N GLY A 689 -16.65 -27.75 31.97
CA GLY A 689 -16.84 -26.41 32.52
C GLY A 689 -16.84 -25.29 31.48
N GLY A 690 -17.77 -24.35 31.64
CA GLY A 690 -17.79 -23.07 30.93
C GLY A 690 -16.63 -22.16 31.34
N GLY A 691 -16.39 -21.08 30.59
CA GLY A 691 -15.49 -20.02 31.07
C GLY A 691 -16.18 -19.17 32.16
N ILE A 692 -15.43 -18.71 33.16
CA ILE A 692 -15.93 -17.87 34.26
C ILE A 692 -16.49 -16.55 33.71
N GLN A 693 -17.76 -16.25 33.98
CA GLN A 693 -18.43 -15.01 33.54
C GLN A 693 -18.64 -14.06 34.72
N THR A 694 -17.91 -12.94 34.75
CA THR A 694 -18.04 -11.90 35.78
C THR A 694 -19.19 -10.95 35.44
N ILE A 695 -20.07 -10.71 36.42
CA ILE A 695 -21.23 -9.84 36.26
C ILE A 695 -20.83 -8.39 36.46
N GLN A 696 -21.11 -7.55 35.47
CA GLN A 696 -20.82 -6.11 35.50
C GLN A 696 -22.02 -5.31 34.99
N ALA A 697 -22.18 -4.08 35.50
CA ALA A 697 -23.17 -3.16 34.95
C ALA A 697 -22.66 -2.59 33.60
N ALA A 698 -23.56 -2.43 32.64
CA ALA A 698 -23.25 -1.69 31.41
C ALA A 698 -22.94 -0.23 31.76
N SER A 699 -21.88 0.32 31.16
CA SER A 699 -21.41 1.68 31.45
C SER A 699 -20.94 2.38 30.18
N LEU A 700 -21.08 3.70 30.15
CA LEU A 700 -20.61 4.57 29.09
C LEU A 700 -19.71 5.65 29.69
N THR A 701 -18.50 5.84 29.20
CA THR A 701 -17.61 6.93 29.63
C THR A 701 -17.34 7.86 28.45
N LEU A 702 -17.36 9.16 28.72
CA LEU A 702 -17.07 10.20 27.72
C LEU A 702 -15.66 10.74 27.90
N GLY A 703 -14.98 11.06 26.80
CA GLY A 703 -13.68 11.73 26.80
C GLY A 703 -13.55 12.74 25.67
N LEU A 704 -12.59 13.67 25.79
CA LEU A 704 -12.24 14.57 24.68
C LEU A 704 -11.35 13.83 23.68
N SER A 705 -11.69 13.88 22.39
CA SER A 705 -10.85 13.32 21.34
C SER A 705 -9.65 14.22 21.05
N SER A 706 -8.46 13.65 20.98
CA SER A 706 -7.24 14.36 20.57
C SER A 706 -7.13 14.60 19.06
N SER A 707 -8.00 13.97 18.27
CA SER A 707 -7.98 14.06 16.79
C SER A 707 -8.55 15.37 16.24
N VAL A 708 -9.23 16.17 17.08
CA VAL A 708 -9.81 17.47 16.72
C VAL A 708 -9.20 18.53 17.62
N THR A 709 -8.57 19.55 17.03
CA THR A 709 -7.91 20.65 17.75
C THR A 709 -8.61 21.99 17.50
N SER A 710 -8.35 22.96 18.37
CA SER A 710 -8.81 24.33 18.16
C SER A 710 -8.35 24.89 16.81
N GLN A 711 -9.18 25.72 16.20
CA GLN A 711 -8.94 26.24 14.85
C GLN A 711 -9.51 27.65 14.68
N THR A 712 -8.91 28.41 13.77
CA THR A 712 -9.45 29.69 13.30
C THR A 712 -10.16 29.48 11.97
N LEU A 713 -11.44 29.82 11.96
CA LEU A 713 -12.32 29.77 10.80
C LEU A 713 -12.84 31.18 10.50
N VAL A 714 -13.22 31.41 9.25
CA VAL A 714 -13.90 32.64 8.85
C VAL A 714 -15.39 32.40 8.76
N ARG A 715 -16.19 33.44 8.98
CA ARG A 715 -17.64 33.40 8.74
C ARG A 715 -17.97 32.78 7.37
N GLY A 716 -19.10 32.09 7.27
CA GLY A 716 -19.54 31.38 6.07
C GLY A 716 -18.80 30.06 5.78
N THR A 717 -17.77 29.68 6.55
CA THR A 717 -17.13 28.37 6.41
C THR A 717 -18.11 27.23 6.72
N THR A 718 -18.15 26.20 5.87
CA THR A 718 -19.07 25.06 6.03
C THR A 718 -18.34 23.73 6.24
N GLY A 719 -18.99 22.79 6.93
CA GLY A 719 -18.59 21.39 7.03
C GLY A 719 -17.36 21.11 7.89
N LYS A 720 -17.00 21.99 8.82
CA LYS A 720 -15.82 21.83 9.69
C LYS A 720 -16.19 21.16 11.00
N THR A 721 -15.31 20.28 11.49
CA THR A 721 -15.50 19.64 12.81
C THR A 721 -15.03 20.59 13.89
N ALA A 722 -15.93 20.93 14.82
CA ALA A 722 -15.67 21.87 15.91
C ALA A 722 -15.10 21.18 17.16
N VAL A 723 -15.57 19.96 17.46
CA VAL A 723 -15.09 19.13 18.58
C VAL A 723 -15.31 17.65 18.26
N GLY A 724 -14.49 16.78 18.85
CA GLY A 724 -14.68 15.33 18.85
C GLY A 724 -14.82 14.81 20.28
N ILE A 725 -15.86 14.02 20.55
CA ILE A 725 -16.13 13.45 21.87
C ILE A 725 -16.07 11.92 21.76
N ALA A 726 -15.16 11.30 22.50
CA ALA A 726 -14.99 9.85 22.57
C ALA A 726 -16.07 9.23 23.48
N PHE A 727 -16.69 8.17 23.01
CA PHE A 727 -17.70 7.36 23.71
C PHE A 727 -17.12 5.97 23.90
N GLN A 728 -16.88 5.57 25.15
CA GLN A 728 -16.34 4.26 25.50
C GLN A 728 -17.39 3.42 26.23
N ALA A 729 -17.77 2.29 25.64
CA ALA A 729 -18.64 1.33 26.32
C ALA A 729 -17.81 0.41 27.23
N GLY A 730 -18.32 0.09 28.40
CA GLY A 730 -17.75 -0.92 29.29
C GLY A 730 -17.77 -2.32 28.69
N ASN A 731 -17.12 -3.28 29.34
CA ASN A 731 -16.98 -4.65 28.83
C ASN A 731 -18.27 -5.48 28.90
N ALA A 732 -19.28 -5.02 29.66
CA ALA A 732 -20.48 -5.80 29.95
C ALA A 732 -21.48 -5.87 28.78
N SER A 733 -21.59 -4.83 27.96
CA SER A 733 -22.53 -4.79 26.84
C SER A 733 -22.10 -3.77 25.79
N ALA A 734 -22.43 -4.06 24.52
CA ALA A 734 -22.46 -3.02 23.49
C ALA A 734 -23.59 -2.02 23.82
N LEU A 735 -23.38 -0.76 23.45
CA LEU A 735 -24.31 0.32 23.72
C LEU A 735 -24.80 0.96 22.43
N LYS A 736 -26.11 1.01 22.24
CA LYS A 736 -26.75 1.76 21.16
C LYS A 736 -27.11 3.15 21.67
N VAL A 737 -26.33 4.15 21.29
CA VAL A 737 -26.61 5.57 21.57
C VAL A 737 -27.84 6.00 20.77
N THR A 738 -28.89 6.43 21.48
CA THR A 738 -30.17 6.87 20.90
C THR A 738 -30.30 8.39 20.89
N ASP A 739 -29.79 9.05 21.93
CA ASP A 739 -29.97 10.48 22.12
C ASP A 739 -28.66 11.14 22.57
N VAL A 740 -28.37 12.29 21.97
CA VAL A 740 -27.24 13.15 22.33
C VAL A 740 -27.72 14.60 22.33
N VAL A 741 -27.53 15.30 23.45
CA VAL A 741 -27.72 16.74 23.58
C VAL A 741 -26.35 17.40 23.65
N LEU A 742 -26.01 18.16 22.62
CA LEU A 742 -24.83 19.01 22.62
C LEU A 742 -25.18 20.35 23.25
N THR A 743 -24.25 20.91 24.01
CA THR A 743 -24.36 22.24 24.60
C THR A 743 -23.32 23.16 23.98
N GLY A 744 -23.78 24.28 23.40
CA GLY A 744 -22.95 25.30 22.80
C GLY A 744 -22.60 26.41 23.79
N TYR A 745 -21.33 26.83 23.78
CA TYR A 745 -20.85 27.96 24.57
C TYR A 745 -20.28 29.04 23.66
N TYR A 746 -20.43 30.30 24.06
CA TYR A 746 -20.06 31.51 23.32
C TYR A 746 -19.11 32.39 24.12
N ARG A 747 -18.19 33.08 23.44
CA ARG A 747 -17.36 34.14 24.01
C ARG A 747 -17.06 35.20 22.94
N ASP A 748 -17.16 36.47 23.30
CA ASP A 748 -16.97 37.66 22.45
C ASP A 748 -15.59 38.32 22.60
N ALA A 749 -14.68 37.68 23.36
CA ALA A 749 -13.35 38.21 23.66
C ALA A 749 -12.27 37.12 23.60
N ALA A 750 -11.03 37.52 23.35
CA ALA A 750 -9.88 36.62 23.26
C ALA A 750 -9.55 35.90 24.59
N SER A 751 -9.93 36.49 25.72
CA SER A 751 -9.70 35.96 27.07
C SER A 751 -10.97 36.02 27.90
N GLY A 752 -11.09 35.11 28.87
CA GLY A 752 -12.27 35.01 29.75
C GLY A 752 -12.97 33.65 29.61
N ALA A 753 -13.91 33.39 30.52
CA ALA A 753 -14.72 32.18 30.50
C ALA A 753 -15.73 32.21 29.34
N PHE A 754 -16.00 31.04 28.75
CA PHE A 754 -17.11 30.90 27.83
C PHE A 754 -18.44 30.92 28.60
N THR A 755 -19.46 31.49 27.98
CA THR A 755 -20.82 31.57 28.53
C THR A 755 -21.72 30.59 27.79
N LEU A 756 -22.60 29.91 28.52
CA LEU A 756 -23.59 28.99 27.96
C LEU A 756 -24.55 29.72 27.01
N GLY A 757 -24.65 29.25 25.76
CA GLY A 757 -25.65 29.70 24.77
C GLY A 757 -25.46 31.14 24.25
N CYS A 758 -25.65 32.15 25.10
CA CYS A 758 -25.63 33.56 24.74
C CYS A 758 -24.97 34.45 25.79
N VAL A 759 -24.31 35.51 25.34
CA VAL A 759 -23.92 36.67 26.14
C VAL A 759 -24.79 37.85 25.68
N SER A 760 -25.67 38.33 26.55
CA SER A 760 -26.65 39.38 26.22
C SER A 760 -27.53 39.02 25.00
N THR A 761 -27.43 39.77 23.89
CA THR A 761 -28.14 39.50 22.62
C THR A 761 -27.34 38.67 21.62
N GLU A 762 -26.08 38.35 21.93
CA GLU A 762 -25.19 37.57 21.06
C GLU A 762 -25.17 36.11 21.49
N CYS A 763 -25.33 35.20 20.53
CA CYS A 763 -25.53 33.78 20.80
C CYS A 763 -24.66 32.92 19.88
N VAL A 764 -24.46 31.64 20.23
CA VAL A 764 -23.77 30.68 19.37
C VAL A 764 -24.40 30.62 17.97
N SER A 765 -25.73 30.76 17.85
CA SER A 765 -26.42 30.82 16.54
C SER A 765 -26.05 32.03 15.67
N GLY A 766 -25.49 33.09 16.26
CA GLY A 766 -24.90 34.21 15.52
C GLY A 766 -23.65 33.78 14.74
N LEU A 767 -22.90 32.82 15.27
CA LEU A 767 -21.69 32.25 14.66
C LEU A 767 -21.94 30.96 13.90
N VAL A 768 -22.87 30.11 14.35
CA VAL A 768 -23.11 28.75 13.86
C VAL A 768 -24.51 28.66 13.27
N SER A 769 -24.59 28.45 11.95
CA SER A 769 -25.86 28.35 11.22
C SER A 769 -26.48 26.95 11.27
N SER A 770 -25.68 25.90 11.45
CA SER A 770 -26.18 24.53 11.59
C SER A 770 -25.15 23.60 12.23
N VAL A 771 -25.65 22.57 12.93
CA VAL A 771 -24.84 21.52 13.57
C VAL A 771 -25.30 20.15 13.05
N SER A 772 -24.35 19.25 12.85
CA SER A 772 -24.53 17.86 12.46
C SER A 772 -23.52 16.98 13.19
N ILE A 773 -23.81 15.68 13.29
CA ILE A 773 -22.95 14.71 13.97
C ILE A 773 -22.59 13.53 13.06
N TYR A 774 -21.38 13.02 13.21
CA TYR A 774 -20.84 11.91 12.44
C TYR A 774 -19.85 11.09 13.29
N GLU A 775 -19.58 9.85 12.89
CA GLU A 775 -18.52 9.03 13.46
C GLU A 775 -17.18 9.38 12.79
N VAL A 776 -16.18 9.77 13.57
CA VAL A 776 -14.91 10.29 13.04
C VAL A 776 -14.12 9.20 12.30
N GLU A 777 -14.06 8.00 12.88
CA GLU A 777 -13.25 6.88 12.38
C GLU A 777 -13.71 6.39 11.01
N SER A 778 -15.03 6.32 10.78
CA SER A 778 -15.62 5.82 9.54
C SER A 778 -16.04 6.93 8.57
N GLY A 779 -16.16 8.17 9.05
CA GLY A 779 -16.77 9.27 8.31
C GLY A 779 -18.30 9.19 8.19
N THR A 780 -18.94 8.17 8.79
CA THR A 780 -20.38 7.91 8.68
C THR A 780 -21.18 9.03 9.35
N VAL A 781 -22.08 9.67 8.58
CA VAL A 781 -22.97 10.69 9.11
C VAL A 781 -24.04 10.03 9.98
N LEU A 782 -24.12 10.44 11.25
CA LEU A 782 -25.10 9.91 12.21
C LEU A 782 -26.40 10.70 12.15
N SER A 783 -26.32 12.03 12.04
CA SER A 783 -27.47 12.90 11.79
C SER A 783 -27.05 14.27 11.27
N THR A 784 -27.77 14.78 10.27
CA THR A 784 -27.65 16.16 9.76
C THR A 784 -28.76 17.08 10.25
N SER A 785 -29.71 16.57 11.02
CA SER A 785 -30.95 17.26 11.35
C SER A 785 -31.25 17.06 12.83
N PRO A 786 -30.85 18.02 13.69
CA PRO A 786 -31.21 17.94 15.09
C PRO A 786 -32.73 18.03 15.25
N SER A 787 -33.27 17.31 16.24
CA SER A 787 -34.69 17.36 16.58
C SER A 787 -35.06 18.66 17.29
N SER A 788 -34.10 19.32 17.92
CA SER A 788 -34.21 20.66 18.52
C SER A 788 -32.89 21.42 18.39
N ASN A 789 -32.95 22.72 18.09
CA ASN A 789 -31.78 23.58 18.02
C ASN A 789 -32.08 24.92 18.70
N GLN A 790 -31.52 25.08 19.90
CA GLN A 790 -31.74 26.20 20.82
C GLN A 790 -30.48 27.08 20.97
N LEU A 791 -29.58 27.08 19.98
CA LEU A 791 -28.37 27.91 19.96
C LEU A 791 -28.64 29.42 19.93
N SER A 792 -29.90 29.84 19.81
CA SER A 792 -30.32 31.25 19.80
C SER A 792 -30.89 31.74 21.13
N ASN A 793 -30.69 31.00 22.21
CA ASN A 793 -31.11 31.41 23.55
C ASN A 793 -30.11 30.92 24.62
N THR A 794 -30.37 31.28 25.87
CA THR A 794 -29.47 31.03 27.01
C THR A 794 -29.27 29.55 27.37
N THR A 795 -30.05 28.62 26.81
CA THR A 795 -29.82 27.18 27.01
C THR A 795 -28.73 26.64 26.08
N GLY A 796 -28.59 27.19 24.87
CA GLY A 796 -27.50 26.83 23.96
C GLY A 796 -27.50 25.36 23.48
N THR A 797 -28.59 24.61 23.60
CA THR A 797 -28.58 23.16 23.34
C THR A 797 -28.95 22.78 21.90
N VAL A 798 -28.42 21.65 21.45
CA VAL A 798 -28.80 20.99 20.19
C VAL A 798 -29.05 19.51 20.47
N THR A 799 -30.29 19.06 20.25
CA THR A 799 -30.69 17.68 20.54
C THR A 799 -30.72 16.86 19.26
N PHE A 800 -30.10 15.69 19.31
CA PHE A 800 -30.24 14.63 18.33
C PHE A 800 -30.90 13.44 19.02
N ASN A 801 -32.00 12.94 18.46
CA ASN A 801 -32.71 11.78 19.00
C ASN A 801 -32.88 10.69 17.94
N SER A 802 -33.34 9.53 18.36
CA SER A 802 -33.57 8.37 17.47
C SER A 802 -32.32 7.96 16.67
N LEU A 803 -31.13 8.15 17.25
CA LEU A 803 -29.88 7.71 16.70
C LEU A 803 -29.81 6.18 16.69
N ASN A 804 -29.09 5.64 15.70
CA ASN A 804 -28.80 4.21 15.59
C ASN A 804 -27.28 4.00 15.57
N TRP A 805 -26.60 4.55 16.58
CA TRP A 805 -25.15 4.50 16.66
C TRP A 805 -24.70 3.53 17.75
N THR A 806 -24.08 2.42 17.34
CA THR A 806 -23.63 1.37 18.27
C THR A 806 -22.14 1.52 18.57
N VAL A 807 -21.82 1.55 19.86
CA VAL A 807 -20.48 1.41 20.43
C VAL A 807 -20.33 -0.02 20.96
N PRO A 808 -19.49 -0.87 20.36
CA PRO A 808 -19.29 -2.25 20.82
C PRO A 808 -18.78 -2.32 22.27
N ALA A 809 -19.04 -3.44 22.96
CA ALA A 809 -18.55 -3.66 24.33
C ALA A 809 -17.02 -3.53 24.39
N GLY A 810 -16.51 -2.81 25.38
CA GLY A 810 -15.08 -2.56 25.58
C GLY A 810 -14.42 -1.64 24.55
N ALA A 811 -15.17 -1.14 23.55
CA ALA A 811 -14.63 -0.30 22.48
C ALA A 811 -14.89 1.19 22.71
N THR A 812 -14.10 2.02 22.02
CA THR A 812 -14.26 3.48 21.96
C THR A 812 -14.57 3.92 20.53
N LYS A 813 -15.52 4.85 20.37
CA LYS A 813 -15.82 5.53 19.10
C LYS A 813 -15.94 7.03 19.30
N THR A 814 -15.62 7.83 18.28
CA THR A 814 -15.62 9.28 18.40
C THR A 814 -16.81 9.91 17.67
N LEU A 815 -17.63 10.65 18.41
CA LEU A 815 -18.65 11.55 17.89
C LEU A 815 -18.01 12.87 17.45
N GLY A 816 -17.97 13.12 16.15
CA GLY A 816 -17.54 14.40 15.60
C GLY A 816 -18.72 15.37 15.46
N VAL A 817 -18.57 16.58 16.00
CA VAL A 817 -19.55 17.67 15.85
C VAL A 817 -19.15 18.53 14.66
N LYS A 818 -19.89 18.46 13.56
CA LYS A 818 -19.69 19.27 12.34
C LYS A 818 -20.60 20.50 12.35
N VAL A 819 -20.01 21.65 12.03
CA VAL A 819 -20.70 22.95 12.01
C VAL A 819 -20.59 23.63 10.66
N ASN A 820 -21.62 24.43 10.36
CA ASN A 820 -21.54 25.49 9.37
C ASN A 820 -21.59 26.82 10.10
N LEU A 821 -20.72 27.75 9.69
CA LEU A 821 -20.67 29.08 10.26
C LEU A 821 -21.64 30.01 9.52
N SER A 822 -22.26 30.90 10.28
CA SER A 822 -23.09 31.98 9.76
C SER A 822 -22.26 32.92 8.88
N SER A 823 -22.90 33.56 7.90
CA SER A 823 -22.29 34.61 7.07
C SER A 823 -22.49 36.02 7.64
N ASN A 824 -23.04 36.14 8.85
CA ASN A 824 -23.28 37.44 9.49
C ASN A 824 -21.94 38.14 9.78
N ALA A 825 -21.94 39.47 9.61
CA ALA A 825 -20.81 40.26 10.03
C ALA A 825 -20.69 40.27 11.56
N LEU A 826 -19.48 40.07 12.04
CA LEU A 826 -19.12 40.12 13.45
C LEU A 826 -18.64 41.54 13.79
N ALA A 827 -18.84 41.99 15.02
CA ALA A 827 -18.23 43.23 15.49
C ALA A 827 -16.71 43.04 15.62
N ASP A 828 -16.31 41.94 16.25
CA ASP A 828 -14.92 41.55 16.50
C ASP A 828 -14.68 40.05 16.19
N THR A 829 -13.63 39.45 16.75
CA THR A 829 -13.37 38.00 16.65
C THR A 829 -14.01 37.27 17.82
N ASP A 830 -14.92 36.35 17.50
CA ASP A 830 -15.71 35.62 18.50
C ASP A 830 -15.31 34.14 18.56
N TYR A 831 -15.78 33.44 19.59
CA TYR A 831 -15.40 32.06 19.87
C TYR A 831 -16.63 31.23 20.24
N PHE A 832 -16.64 29.98 19.81
CA PHE A 832 -17.59 29.00 20.32
C PHE A 832 -16.95 27.64 20.60
N SER A 833 -17.59 26.88 21.48
CA SER A 833 -17.26 25.47 21.74
C SER A 833 -18.55 24.66 21.87
N PHE A 834 -18.42 23.34 21.79
CA PHE A 834 -19.48 22.39 22.11
C PHE A 834 -19.00 21.41 23.18
N ASP A 835 -19.93 20.95 24.00
CA ASP A 835 -19.69 19.93 25.03
C ASP A 835 -20.96 19.09 25.30
N ILE A 836 -20.85 18.11 26.20
CA ILE A 836 -21.98 17.38 26.82
C ILE A 836 -22.07 17.85 28.27
N ASN A 837 -23.09 18.65 28.62
CA ASN A 837 -23.12 19.40 29.89
C ASN A 837 -23.59 18.55 31.08
N ALA A 838 -24.38 17.50 30.83
CA ALA A 838 -24.84 16.58 31.87
C ALA A 838 -24.75 15.12 31.43
N THR A 839 -24.61 14.20 32.40
CA THR A 839 -24.60 12.76 32.12
C THR A 839 -25.87 12.27 31.41
N GLY A 840 -27.02 12.87 31.73
CA GLY A 840 -28.32 12.59 31.10
C GLY A 840 -28.51 13.18 29.70
N ASP A 841 -27.57 14.02 29.22
CA ASP A 841 -27.59 14.52 27.84
C ASP A 841 -27.23 13.44 26.82
N VAL A 842 -26.70 12.31 27.28
CA VAL A 842 -26.45 11.13 26.46
C VAL A 842 -27.29 9.99 26.99
N THR A 843 -28.12 9.41 26.11
CA THR A 843 -28.87 8.19 26.39
C THR A 843 -28.39 7.11 25.43
N ALA A 844 -27.95 5.98 25.99
CA ALA A 844 -27.71 4.77 25.24
C ALA A 844 -28.57 3.64 25.80
N LEU A 845 -28.75 2.59 25.00
CA LEU A 845 -29.43 1.36 25.37
C LEU A 845 -28.43 0.21 25.33
N ASP A 846 -28.41 -0.61 26.37
CA ASP A 846 -27.69 -1.88 26.36
C ASP A 846 -28.43 -2.94 25.52
N SER A 847 -27.89 -4.17 25.45
CA SER A 847 -28.49 -5.28 24.70
C SER A 847 -29.88 -5.66 25.18
N SER A 848 -30.24 -5.33 26.42
CA SER A 848 -31.53 -5.61 27.05
C SER A 848 -32.49 -4.43 26.97
N SER A 849 -32.16 -3.41 26.16
CA SER A 849 -32.93 -2.17 26.01
C SER A 849 -33.06 -1.34 27.29
N LYS A 850 -32.17 -1.52 28.27
CA LYS A 850 -32.11 -0.63 29.44
C LYS A 850 -31.27 0.60 29.15
N THR A 851 -31.69 1.72 29.71
CA THR A 851 -30.99 3.00 29.58
C THR A 851 -29.67 3.01 30.34
N VAL A 852 -28.60 3.32 29.63
CA VAL A 852 -27.26 3.62 30.13
C VAL A 852 -26.93 5.05 29.76
N ASN A 853 -26.86 5.92 30.76
CA ASN A 853 -26.39 7.29 30.59
C ASN A 853 -24.86 7.34 30.65
N ALA A 854 -24.27 8.46 30.23
CA ALA A 854 -22.85 8.68 30.42
C ALA A 854 -22.47 8.68 31.92
N GLY A 855 -21.30 8.14 32.26
CA GLY A 855 -20.77 8.10 33.62
C GLY A 855 -20.14 9.43 34.07
N ASN A 856 -19.89 10.34 33.13
CA ASN A 856 -19.32 11.67 33.35
C ASN A 856 -19.89 12.70 32.36
N ALA A 857 -19.69 13.97 32.67
CA ALA A 857 -20.07 15.12 31.85
C ALA A 857 -18.85 16.02 31.57
N ASP A 858 -19.05 17.06 30.77
CA ASP A 858 -18.09 18.09 30.38
C ASP A 858 -16.73 17.57 29.86
N PRO A 859 -16.70 16.60 28.92
CA PRO A 859 -15.44 16.10 28.38
C PRO A 859 -14.55 17.21 27.80
N ASN A 860 -15.10 18.30 27.26
CA ASN A 860 -14.32 19.42 26.73
C ASN A 860 -14.01 20.52 27.76
N GLY A 861 -14.65 20.54 28.93
CA GLY A 861 -14.36 21.49 30.01
C GLY A 861 -15.35 22.66 30.12
N SER A 862 -16.54 22.57 29.52
CA SER A 862 -17.65 23.53 29.70
C SER A 862 -17.24 25.00 29.47
N THR A 863 -17.22 25.83 30.52
CA THR A 863 -16.85 27.26 30.47
C THR A 863 -15.34 27.53 30.29
N GLY A 864 -14.50 26.52 30.47
CA GLY A 864 -13.06 26.54 30.20
C GLY A 864 -12.66 25.47 29.18
N PRO A 865 -13.17 25.53 27.93
CA PRO A 865 -13.01 24.44 26.98
C PRO A 865 -11.55 24.31 26.50
N THR A 866 -11.08 23.06 26.35
CA THR A 866 -9.74 22.79 25.80
C THR A 866 -9.72 22.95 24.28
N VAL A 867 -10.80 22.52 23.61
CA VAL A 867 -11.00 22.65 22.16
C VAL A 867 -12.13 23.64 21.86
N PHE A 868 -11.83 24.67 21.08
CA PHE A 868 -12.80 25.68 20.66
C PHE A 868 -12.49 26.20 19.26
N THR A 869 -13.47 26.82 18.62
CA THR A 869 -13.31 27.45 17.32
C THR A 869 -13.31 28.97 17.47
N THR A 870 -12.29 29.61 16.91
CA THR A 870 -12.21 31.06 16.72
C THR A 870 -12.85 31.42 15.38
N VAL A 871 -13.73 32.43 15.38
CA VAL A 871 -14.44 32.91 14.19
C VAL A 871 -14.04 34.34 13.90
N SER A 872 -13.44 34.58 12.73
CA SER A 872 -13.06 35.90 12.24
C SER A 872 -13.95 36.36 11.09
N ASN A 873 -14.02 37.68 10.86
CA ASN A 873 -14.80 38.27 9.77
C ASN A 873 -14.31 37.89 8.37
N ALA A 874 -12.99 37.76 8.19
CA ALA A 874 -12.34 37.43 6.93
C ALA A 874 -10.94 36.87 7.20
N GLY A 875 -10.36 36.22 6.20
CA GLY A 875 -8.93 35.93 6.17
C GLY A 875 -8.14 37.11 5.62
N THR A 876 -6.82 36.94 5.53
CA THR A 876 -5.92 37.98 5.04
C THR A 876 -5.16 37.50 3.82
N MET A 877 -4.64 38.45 3.04
CA MET A 877 -3.78 38.17 1.89
C MET A 877 -2.52 39.03 1.96
N THR A 878 -1.40 38.48 1.50
CA THR A 878 -0.15 39.21 1.28
C THR A 878 0.33 38.98 -0.14
N THR A 879 1.03 39.99 -0.67
CA THR A 879 1.66 39.97 -2.00
C THR A 879 3.18 39.99 -1.84
N ALA A 880 3.94 39.41 -2.76
CA ALA A 880 5.40 39.48 -2.82
C ALA A 880 5.93 39.22 -4.24
N VAL A 881 7.17 39.59 -4.52
CA VAL A 881 7.89 39.07 -5.70
C VAL A 881 8.19 37.59 -5.44
N ALA A 882 7.92 36.72 -6.42
CA ALA A 882 8.07 35.29 -6.22
C ALA A 882 9.53 34.82 -6.41
N PRO A 883 9.99 33.75 -5.74
CA PRO A 883 11.37 33.25 -5.89
C PRO A 883 11.73 32.75 -7.30
N GLY A 884 10.73 32.48 -8.15
CA GLY A 884 10.91 32.05 -9.54
C GLY A 884 10.91 33.20 -10.57
N THR A 885 10.98 34.46 -10.11
CA THR A 885 11.17 35.62 -10.98
C THR A 885 12.51 35.48 -11.75
N PRO A 886 12.52 35.74 -13.08
CA PRO A 886 13.73 35.63 -13.88
C PRO A 886 14.77 36.67 -13.49
N SER A 887 16.05 36.40 -13.80
CA SER A 887 17.12 37.40 -13.71
C SER A 887 17.02 38.41 -14.86
N ASP A 888 17.72 39.54 -14.74
CA ASP A 888 17.93 40.49 -15.84
C ASP A 888 18.41 39.76 -17.11
N HIS A 889 17.80 40.09 -18.25
CA HIS A 889 18.14 39.42 -19.51
C HIS A 889 17.75 40.24 -20.75
N ALA A 890 18.23 39.79 -21.90
CA ALA A 890 17.90 40.32 -23.21
C ALA A 890 16.75 39.56 -23.84
N VAL A 891 15.96 40.27 -24.63
CA VAL A 891 14.94 39.71 -25.51
C VAL A 891 15.14 40.24 -26.93
N TYR A 892 14.82 39.43 -27.93
CA TYR A 892 14.89 39.85 -29.32
C TYR A 892 13.51 40.16 -29.92
N TRP A 893 13.47 41.03 -30.92
CA TRP A 893 12.21 41.37 -31.60
C TRP A 893 11.53 40.13 -32.18
N GLY A 894 10.23 39.99 -31.92
CA GLY A 894 9.45 38.81 -32.31
C GLY A 894 9.66 37.57 -31.43
N GLN A 895 10.44 37.64 -30.35
CA GLN A 895 10.50 36.58 -29.34
C GLN A 895 9.12 36.37 -28.70
N THR A 896 8.74 35.12 -28.46
CA THR A 896 7.42 34.76 -27.88
C THR A 896 7.57 33.98 -26.59
N GLY A 897 6.65 34.21 -25.64
CA GLY A 897 6.51 33.44 -24.41
C GLY A 897 7.64 33.63 -23.39
N ASP A 898 8.33 34.75 -23.45
CA ASP A 898 9.42 35.07 -22.51
C ASP A 898 8.86 35.44 -21.13
N ASN A 899 9.47 34.96 -20.05
CA ASN A 899 9.00 35.28 -18.70
C ASN A 899 9.57 36.64 -18.28
N ILE A 900 8.68 37.60 -18.04
CA ILE A 900 9.03 38.98 -17.71
C ILE A 900 8.72 39.33 -16.24
N GLY A 901 8.26 38.38 -15.43
CA GLY A 901 8.06 38.58 -14.00
C GLY A 901 7.20 37.51 -13.33
N MET A 902 7.37 37.35 -12.01
CA MET A 902 6.54 36.43 -11.21
C MET A 902 6.19 37.02 -9.83
N TRP A 903 4.93 36.88 -9.43
CA TRP A 903 4.42 37.42 -8.16
C TRP A 903 3.69 36.35 -7.36
N ARG A 904 3.89 36.38 -6.05
CA ARG A 904 3.29 35.46 -5.08
C ARG A 904 2.18 36.16 -4.32
N PHE A 905 1.03 35.50 -4.26
CA PHE A 905 -0.11 35.87 -3.44
C PHE A 905 -0.33 34.78 -2.40
N ALA A 906 -0.25 35.11 -1.11
CA ALA A 906 -0.42 34.17 -0.02
C ALA A 906 -1.62 34.54 0.83
N ALA A 907 -2.43 33.55 1.21
CA ALA A 907 -3.62 33.74 2.01
C ALA A 907 -3.51 33.03 3.36
N ALA A 908 -4.10 33.63 4.40
CA ALA A 908 -4.24 33.03 5.71
C ALA A 908 -5.72 32.99 6.13
N ASN A 909 -6.10 31.94 6.86
CA ASN A 909 -7.44 31.68 7.41
C ASN A 909 -8.58 31.40 6.41
N GLU A 910 -8.50 31.87 5.16
CA GLU A 910 -9.41 31.50 4.07
C GLU A 910 -8.73 31.50 2.69
N GLY A 911 -9.35 30.86 1.70
CA GLY A 911 -8.91 30.92 0.30
C GLY A 911 -9.54 32.10 -0.43
N PHE A 912 -8.90 32.58 -1.49
CA PHE A 912 -9.35 33.77 -2.23
C PHE A 912 -9.42 33.50 -3.74
N TYR A 913 -10.46 34.04 -4.38
CA TYR A 913 -10.55 34.15 -5.83
C TYR A 913 -10.13 35.55 -6.28
N ILE A 914 -9.15 35.65 -7.16
CA ILE A 914 -8.76 36.93 -7.76
C ILE A 914 -9.71 37.24 -8.93
N GLU A 915 -10.23 38.46 -8.97
CA GLU A 915 -11.12 38.95 -10.03
C GLU A 915 -10.49 40.05 -10.88
N LYS A 916 -9.54 40.82 -10.32
CA LYS A 916 -8.77 41.84 -11.05
C LYS A 916 -7.31 41.84 -10.63
N LEU A 917 -6.40 41.93 -11.60
CA LEU A 917 -4.96 42.20 -11.43
C LEU A 917 -4.55 43.32 -12.38
N ASN A 918 -3.64 44.20 -11.94
CA ASN A 918 -3.02 45.19 -12.79
C ASN A 918 -1.50 45.12 -12.68
N PHE A 919 -0.84 45.32 -13.81
CA PHE A 919 0.61 45.43 -13.88
C PHE A 919 0.99 46.65 -14.70
N GLN A 920 2.10 47.30 -14.34
CA GLN A 920 2.50 48.56 -14.97
C GLN A 920 4.01 48.78 -14.89
N GLU A 921 4.57 49.43 -15.92
CA GLU A 921 5.88 50.07 -15.85
C GLU A 921 5.75 51.49 -15.26
N LYS A 922 6.49 51.77 -14.20
CA LYS A 922 6.35 52.96 -13.37
C LYS A 922 7.10 54.18 -13.92
N ASP A 923 8.22 54.01 -14.61
CA ASP A 923 8.99 55.13 -15.16
C ASP A 923 8.46 55.59 -16.53
N ALA A 924 7.67 56.66 -16.49
CA ALA A 924 7.02 57.25 -17.65
C ALA A 924 7.98 57.90 -18.68
N ALA A 925 9.19 58.29 -18.28
CA ALA A 925 10.07 59.09 -19.14
C ALA A 925 10.95 58.24 -20.06
N VAL A 926 11.34 57.05 -19.59
CA VAL A 926 12.34 56.21 -20.30
C VAL A 926 11.82 54.80 -20.55
N GLN A 927 11.16 54.18 -19.57
CA GLN A 927 10.87 52.74 -19.61
C GLN A 927 9.50 52.42 -20.23
N GLN A 928 8.47 53.24 -19.97
CA GLN A 928 7.15 53.05 -20.60
C GLN A 928 7.20 53.03 -22.13
N PRO A 929 7.93 53.95 -22.82
CA PRO A 929 8.12 53.86 -24.27
C PRO A 929 8.73 52.53 -24.72
N LEU A 930 9.72 51.99 -23.98
CA LEU A 930 10.32 50.69 -24.31
C LEU A 930 9.28 49.56 -24.24
N VAL A 931 8.39 49.57 -23.24
CA VAL A 931 7.27 48.59 -23.16
C VAL A 931 6.31 48.79 -24.33
N THR A 932 5.83 50.01 -24.56
CA THR A 932 4.81 50.27 -25.60
C THR A 932 5.33 50.04 -27.00
N ASP A 933 6.63 50.25 -27.24
CA ASP A 933 7.25 50.07 -28.55
C ASP A 933 7.62 48.61 -28.82
N ASN A 934 7.91 47.81 -27.77
CA ASN A 934 8.47 46.46 -27.94
C ASN A 934 7.58 45.31 -27.49
N VAL A 935 6.66 45.49 -26.55
CA VAL A 935 5.81 44.40 -26.09
C VAL A 935 4.53 44.36 -26.93
N LYS A 936 4.23 43.18 -27.50
CA LYS A 936 3.06 42.93 -28.35
C LYS A 936 1.86 42.46 -27.54
N THR A 937 2.04 41.43 -26.74
CA THR A 937 0.98 40.79 -25.96
C THR A 937 1.60 40.19 -24.71
N VAL A 938 0.90 40.30 -23.59
CA VAL A 938 1.30 39.66 -22.34
C VAL A 938 0.29 38.62 -21.92
N TYR A 939 0.75 37.65 -21.16
CA TYR A 939 -0.02 36.53 -20.67
C TYR A 939 0.24 36.36 -19.18
N VAL A 940 -0.81 36.21 -18.38
CA VAL A 940 -0.67 35.73 -17.00
C VAL A 940 -0.96 34.24 -16.93
N GLN A 941 -0.01 33.47 -16.43
CA GLN A 941 -0.14 32.04 -16.16
C GLN A 941 -0.36 31.82 -14.66
N TYR A 942 -1.41 31.07 -14.29
CA TYR A 942 -1.82 30.87 -12.90
C TYR A 942 -2.59 29.56 -12.73
N LYS A 943 -2.86 29.14 -11.49
CA LYS A 943 -3.71 27.99 -11.16
C LYS A 943 -5.09 28.43 -10.67
N ASN A 944 -6.14 27.77 -11.16
CA ASN A 944 -7.50 27.90 -10.61
C ASN A 944 -7.70 26.97 -9.40
N LYS A 945 -8.88 27.00 -8.79
CA LYS A 945 -9.19 26.17 -7.61
C LYS A 945 -9.08 24.66 -7.84
N ALA A 946 -9.33 24.20 -9.07
CA ALA A 946 -9.16 22.80 -9.44
C ALA A 946 -7.67 22.40 -9.63
N GLY A 947 -6.73 23.34 -9.44
CA GLY A 947 -5.30 23.12 -9.66
C GLY A 947 -4.88 23.17 -11.13
N THR A 948 -5.79 23.50 -12.05
CA THR A 948 -5.51 23.58 -13.49
C THR A 948 -4.71 24.85 -13.79
N THR A 949 -3.60 24.71 -14.53
CA THR A 949 -2.83 25.85 -15.03
C THR A 949 -3.55 26.47 -16.22
N LEU A 950 -3.86 27.76 -16.12
CA LEU A 950 -4.56 28.55 -17.13
C LEU A 950 -3.68 29.73 -17.55
N THR A 951 -4.00 30.29 -18.72
CA THR A 951 -3.29 31.44 -19.29
C THR A 951 -4.29 32.42 -19.86
N THR A 952 -4.17 33.69 -19.50
CA THR A 952 -5.04 34.78 -19.98
C THR A 952 -4.17 35.85 -20.61
N SER A 953 -4.52 36.28 -21.83
CA SER A 953 -3.77 37.29 -22.58
C SER A 953 -4.38 38.68 -22.46
N SER A 954 -3.54 39.71 -22.52
CA SER A 954 -3.94 41.12 -22.63
C SER A 954 -2.82 41.93 -23.30
N THR A 955 -3.03 43.22 -23.53
CA THR A 955 -2.05 44.13 -24.14
C THR A 955 -1.87 45.36 -23.28
N PHE A 956 -0.64 45.86 -23.19
CA PHE A 956 -0.37 47.13 -22.55
C PHE A 956 -1.09 48.28 -23.26
N ASN A 957 -1.58 49.24 -22.47
CA ASN A 957 -2.12 50.50 -22.98
C ASN A 957 -1.00 51.52 -23.25
N SER A 958 -1.37 52.75 -23.60
CA SER A 958 -0.41 53.82 -23.93
C SER A 958 0.44 54.33 -22.76
N VAL A 959 0.18 53.89 -21.52
CA VAL A 959 0.97 54.22 -20.32
C VAL A 959 1.62 52.96 -19.73
N ALA A 960 1.85 51.95 -20.59
CA ALA A 960 2.45 50.66 -20.24
C ALA A 960 1.78 49.98 -19.04
N SER A 961 0.46 50.10 -18.91
CA SER A 961 -0.35 49.41 -17.91
C SER A 961 -1.26 48.36 -18.55
N VAL A 962 -1.43 47.23 -17.88
CA VAL A 962 -2.25 46.10 -18.34
C VAL A 962 -3.06 45.50 -17.21
N ALA A 963 -4.38 45.45 -17.40
CA ALA A 963 -5.31 44.83 -16.47
C ALA A 963 -5.80 43.48 -16.96
N PHE A 964 -6.00 42.56 -16.03
CA PHE A 964 -6.60 41.25 -16.23
C PHE A 964 -7.86 41.12 -15.38
N GLY A 965 -8.98 40.81 -16.02
CA GLY A 965 -10.26 40.51 -15.37
C GLY A 965 -10.58 39.03 -15.43
N PHE A 966 -11.07 38.46 -14.33
CA PHE A 966 -11.39 37.04 -14.22
C PHE A 966 -12.81 36.82 -13.72
N THR A 967 -13.51 35.84 -14.29
CA THR A 967 -14.88 35.47 -13.88
C THR A 967 -15.06 33.96 -13.81
N GLY A 968 -16.06 33.51 -13.04
CA GLY A 968 -16.42 32.09 -12.95
C GLY A 968 -15.38 31.20 -12.27
N ASP A 969 -15.35 29.92 -12.62
CA ASP A 969 -14.50 28.90 -11.97
C ASP A 969 -13.03 28.92 -12.44
N ASN A 970 -12.71 29.74 -13.45
CA ASN A 970 -11.37 29.90 -14.01
C ASN A 970 -10.58 31.05 -13.41
N ARG A 971 -11.09 31.67 -12.33
CA ARG A 971 -10.37 32.70 -11.57
C ARG A 971 -9.09 32.13 -10.96
N PRO A 972 -7.99 32.91 -10.88
CA PRO A 972 -6.84 32.55 -10.06
C PRO A 972 -7.30 32.30 -8.61
N TYR A 973 -6.84 31.20 -8.02
CA TYR A 973 -7.25 30.80 -6.67
C TYR A 973 -6.05 30.62 -5.77
N ILE A 974 -6.08 31.32 -4.64
CA ILE A 974 -5.10 31.16 -3.56
C ILE A 974 -5.73 30.25 -2.51
N PRO A 975 -5.15 29.08 -2.21
CA PRO A 975 -5.69 28.20 -1.19
C PRO A 975 -5.55 28.81 0.21
N LYS A 976 -6.48 28.46 1.11
CA LYS A 976 -6.37 28.77 2.54
C LYS A 976 -5.01 28.31 3.08
N ASP A 977 -4.35 29.18 3.83
CA ASP A 977 -3.04 28.93 4.47
C ASP A 977 -1.96 28.48 3.47
N GLY A 978 -2.05 28.99 2.23
CA GLY A 978 -1.14 28.66 1.15
C GLY A 978 -0.91 29.84 0.20
N SER A 979 -0.28 29.57 -0.93
CA SER A 979 0.09 30.62 -1.90
C SER A 979 -0.15 30.21 -3.35
N LEU A 980 -0.26 31.22 -4.20
CA LEU A 980 -0.32 31.12 -5.65
C LEU A 980 0.76 32.00 -6.26
N ASP A 981 1.57 31.43 -7.14
CA ASP A 981 2.48 32.18 -7.98
C ASP A 981 1.82 32.44 -9.34
N ILE A 982 1.90 33.69 -9.80
CA ILE A 982 1.41 34.14 -11.11
C ILE A 982 2.62 34.60 -11.92
N SER A 983 2.87 33.96 -13.07
CA SER A 983 3.95 34.32 -13.99
C SER A 983 3.40 35.17 -15.13
N MET A 984 4.10 36.24 -15.49
CA MET A 984 3.80 37.03 -16.69
C MET A 984 4.74 36.65 -17.82
N LEU A 985 4.16 36.22 -18.94
CA LEU A 985 4.87 35.93 -20.18
C LEU A 985 4.62 37.05 -21.18
N ALA A 986 5.58 37.37 -22.03
CA ALA A 986 5.45 38.37 -23.08
C ALA A 986 5.83 37.82 -24.46
N ASP A 987 5.06 38.27 -25.45
CA ASP A 987 5.43 38.25 -26.85
C ASP A 987 5.89 39.65 -27.25
N PHE A 988 7.00 39.72 -27.97
CA PHE A 988 7.61 40.96 -28.43
C PHE A 988 7.23 41.27 -29.87
N LYS A 989 7.15 42.56 -30.20
CA LYS A 989 6.89 43.06 -31.54
C LYS A 989 8.07 42.75 -32.46
N SER A 990 7.78 42.50 -33.71
CA SER A 990 8.75 42.41 -34.80
C SER A 990 9.10 43.80 -35.35
N LYS A 991 10.11 43.86 -36.24
CA LYS A 991 10.45 45.08 -36.98
C LYS A 991 9.26 45.66 -37.76
N ALA A 992 8.48 44.79 -38.41
CA ALA A 992 7.32 45.20 -39.18
C ALA A 992 6.20 45.80 -38.31
N GLU A 993 6.21 45.51 -37.01
CA GLU A 993 5.27 45.99 -36.01
C GLU A 993 5.79 47.23 -35.25
N GLY A 994 6.96 47.76 -35.64
CA GLY A 994 7.53 49.01 -35.13
C GLY A 994 8.39 48.86 -33.86
N ALA A 995 8.93 47.67 -33.59
CA ALA A 995 9.85 47.46 -32.46
C ALA A 995 11.10 48.36 -32.53
N THR A 996 11.62 48.75 -31.36
CA THR A 996 12.77 49.65 -31.18
C THR A 996 13.87 49.00 -30.35
N THR A 997 15.11 49.41 -30.55
CA THR A 997 16.27 48.81 -29.87
C THR A 997 16.57 49.59 -28.61
N ALA A 998 16.92 48.88 -27.54
CA ALA A 998 17.60 49.46 -26.38
C ALA A 998 19.01 49.93 -26.78
N SER A 999 19.15 51.20 -27.20
CA SER A 999 20.40 51.71 -27.79
C SER A 999 21.58 51.84 -26.82
N GLN A 1000 21.36 51.70 -25.50
CA GLN A 1000 22.41 51.80 -24.47
C GLN A 1000 22.18 50.77 -23.35
N SER A 1001 23.24 50.41 -22.62
CA SER A 1001 23.20 49.46 -21.51
C SER A 1001 22.20 49.82 -20.39
N THR A 1002 21.87 51.11 -20.26
CA THR A 1002 20.91 51.69 -19.31
C THR A 1002 19.45 51.70 -19.81
N SER A 1003 19.19 51.34 -21.07
CA SER A 1003 17.84 51.27 -21.63
C SER A 1003 17.21 49.90 -21.33
N PHE A 1004 16.37 49.83 -20.30
CA PHE A 1004 15.63 48.63 -19.90
C PHE A 1004 14.22 49.01 -19.43
N PHE A 1005 13.32 48.04 -19.40
CA PHE A 1005 12.06 48.14 -18.67
C PHE A 1005 11.95 47.02 -17.66
N ASP A 1006 11.13 47.23 -16.65
CA ASP A 1006 10.61 46.20 -15.75
C ASP A 1006 9.08 46.33 -15.72
N ILE A 1007 8.41 45.50 -14.94
CA ILE A 1007 6.95 45.52 -14.85
C ILE A 1007 6.61 45.27 -13.42
N ASP A 1008 5.77 46.08 -12.80
CA ASP A 1008 5.42 45.93 -11.40
C ASP A 1008 3.99 45.43 -11.22
N PHE A 1009 3.77 44.69 -10.14
CA PHE A 1009 2.40 44.46 -9.69
C PHE A 1009 1.90 45.72 -8.98
N VAL A 1010 0.77 46.23 -9.46
CA VAL A 1010 0.12 47.42 -8.90
C VAL A 1010 -1.04 46.97 -8.03
N GLY A 1011 -0.81 46.98 -6.71
CA GLY A 1011 -1.84 46.86 -5.70
C GLY A 1011 -2.78 48.06 -5.78
N GLN A 1012 -2.25 49.29 -5.74
CA GLN A 1012 -3.02 50.54 -5.77
C GLN A 1012 -2.42 51.56 -6.75
N SER A 1013 -3.23 52.17 -7.63
CA SER A 1013 -2.81 53.36 -8.40
C SER A 1013 -3.52 54.63 -7.90
N GLY A 1014 -2.81 55.53 -7.22
CA GLY A 1014 -3.37 56.83 -6.80
C GLY A 1014 -4.54 56.73 -5.79
N THR A 1015 -5.57 57.57 -5.92
CA THR A 1015 -6.69 57.69 -4.96
C THR A 1015 -7.89 56.75 -5.23
N GLY A 1016 -7.70 55.55 -5.80
CA GLY A 1016 -8.82 54.65 -6.14
C GLY A 1016 -8.53 53.16 -5.98
N ASP A 1017 -9.59 52.40 -5.69
CA ASP A 1017 -9.60 50.97 -5.30
C ASP A 1017 -9.56 49.96 -6.48
N ASP A 1018 -9.28 50.41 -7.72
CA ASP A 1018 -9.68 49.67 -8.93
C ASP A 1018 -8.64 48.71 -9.54
N THR A 1019 -7.40 48.69 -9.08
CA THR A 1019 -6.28 47.94 -9.71
C THR A 1019 -6.15 46.49 -9.26
N PHE A 1020 -6.67 46.15 -8.09
CA PHE A 1020 -6.70 44.79 -7.56
C PHE A 1020 -8.07 44.48 -6.96
N ARG A 1021 -8.56 43.27 -7.16
CA ARG A 1021 -9.76 42.78 -6.46
C ARG A 1021 -9.71 41.28 -6.26
N ALA A 1022 -9.89 40.83 -5.02
CA ALA A 1022 -10.07 39.43 -4.68
C ALA A 1022 -11.29 39.24 -3.76
N VAL A 1023 -11.87 38.04 -3.76
CA VAL A 1023 -13.05 37.69 -2.94
C VAL A 1023 -12.73 36.46 -2.11
N GLY A 1024 -12.90 36.57 -0.79
CA GLY A 1024 -12.78 35.47 0.16
C GLY A 1024 -13.82 34.40 -0.13
N GLU A 1025 -13.38 33.15 -0.21
CA GLU A 1025 -14.21 32.01 -0.57
C GLU A 1025 -15.33 31.75 0.44
N GLY A 1026 -15.02 31.87 1.74
CA GLY A 1026 -15.98 31.63 2.82
C GLY A 1026 -16.68 32.91 3.23
N SER A 1027 -15.89 33.95 3.51
CA SER A 1027 -16.41 35.20 4.10
C SER A 1027 -17.19 36.08 3.13
N GLY A 1028 -16.97 35.90 1.82
CA GLY A 1028 -17.43 36.81 0.77
C GLY A 1028 -16.79 38.20 0.82
N THR A 1029 -15.81 38.41 1.71
CA THR A 1029 -15.13 39.69 1.89
C THR A 1029 -14.33 40.03 0.65
N ILE A 1030 -14.45 41.27 0.20
CA ILE A 1030 -13.70 41.79 -0.94
C ILE A 1030 -12.43 42.43 -0.40
N LEU A 1031 -11.29 42.03 -0.96
CA LEU A 1031 -10.02 42.74 -0.81
C LEU A 1031 -9.75 43.54 -2.08
N ASN A 1032 -9.53 44.84 -1.93
CA ASN A 1032 -9.15 45.77 -2.98
C ASN A 1032 -7.68 46.19 -2.84
N GLY A 1033 -7.21 47.00 -3.78
CA GLY A 1033 -5.84 47.50 -3.84
C GLY A 1033 -5.34 48.26 -2.61
N SER A 1034 -6.24 48.91 -1.89
CA SER A 1034 -5.95 49.72 -0.70
C SER A 1034 -5.97 48.93 0.61
N ASP A 1035 -6.36 47.65 0.57
CA ASP A 1035 -6.47 46.82 1.77
C ASP A 1035 -5.11 46.37 2.29
N THR A 1036 -5.03 46.20 3.62
CA THR A 1036 -3.79 45.81 4.30
C THR A 1036 -3.25 44.48 3.76
N GLY A 1037 -1.98 44.48 3.32
CA GLY A 1037 -1.30 43.31 2.76
C GLY A 1037 -1.31 43.26 1.22
N ILE A 1038 -2.15 44.08 0.57
CA ILE A 1038 -2.09 44.34 -0.87
C ILE A 1038 -1.23 45.59 -1.06
N THR A 1039 -0.01 45.39 -1.55
CA THR A 1039 0.97 46.46 -1.72
C THR A 1039 1.62 46.31 -3.08
N ASP A 1040 1.98 47.42 -3.70
CA ASP A 1040 2.74 47.41 -4.94
C ASP A 1040 4.03 46.59 -4.76
N ARG A 1041 4.32 45.73 -5.73
CA ARG A 1041 5.50 44.88 -5.72
C ARG A 1041 6.34 45.19 -6.94
N GLU A 1042 7.30 46.06 -6.68
CA GLU A 1042 8.34 46.45 -7.62
C GLU A 1042 9.28 45.27 -7.80
N GLN A 1043 9.46 44.79 -9.04
CA GLN A 1043 10.53 43.84 -9.34
C GLN A 1043 11.70 44.57 -9.96
N THR A 1044 12.91 44.08 -9.72
CA THR A 1044 14.12 44.69 -10.26
C THR A 1044 14.60 44.00 -11.54
N THR A 1045 13.74 43.19 -12.18
CA THR A 1045 14.08 42.38 -13.35
C THR A 1045 14.19 43.28 -14.58
N GLN A 1046 15.41 43.57 -15.00
CA GLN A 1046 15.65 44.48 -16.13
C GLN A 1046 15.62 43.72 -17.46
N ILE A 1047 14.64 44.05 -18.30
CA ILE A 1047 14.44 43.46 -19.62
C ILE A 1047 14.90 44.43 -20.70
N ARG A 1048 15.74 43.94 -21.62
CA ARG A 1048 16.34 44.76 -22.67
C ARG A 1048 15.97 44.23 -24.06
N PRO A 1049 15.11 44.94 -24.82
CA PRO A 1049 14.74 44.54 -26.17
C PRO A 1049 15.80 44.96 -27.20
N TYR A 1050 16.23 44.02 -28.04
CA TYR A 1050 17.13 44.24 -29.17
C TYR A 1050 16.51 43.69 -30.46
N ARG A 1051 16.96 44.18 -31.62
CA ARG A 1051 16.62 43.50 -32.88
C ARG A 1051 17.26 42.12 -32.94
N VAL A 1052 18.55 42.07 -32.56
CA VAL A 1052 19.35 40.87 -32.42
C VAL A 1052 20.47 41.13 -31.41
N PHE A 1053 20.85 40.13 -30.63
CA PHE A 1053 21.97 40.25 -29.69
C PHE A 1053 22.87 39.00 -29.71
N PRO A 1054 24.15 39.12 -29.33
CA PRO A 1054 25.04 37.96 -29.25
C PRO A 1054 24.82 37.15 -27.97
N GLU A 1055 24.78 35.83 -28.08
CA GLU A 1055 24.98 34.88 -26.97
C GLU A 1055 26.33 34.19 -27.16
N PHE A 1056 27.19 34.25 -26.13
CA PHE A 1056 28.54 33.69 -26.18
C PHE A 1056 28.61 32.34 -25.48
N ALA A 1057 29.15 31.34 -26.15
CA ALA A 1057 29.41 30.02 -25.59
C ALA A 1057 30.89 29.62 -25.77
N LEU A 1058 31.55 29.25 -24.67
CA LEU A 1058 32.92 28.75 -24.71
C LEU A 1058 32.97 27.40 -25.45
N VAL A 1059 33.95 27.22 -26.34
CA VAL A 1059 34.28 25.91 -26.90
C VAL A 1059 35.49 25.39 -26.15
N ALA A 1060 35.37 24.21 -25.55
CA ALA A 1060 36.44 23.61 -24.76
C ALA A 1060 37.75 23.50 -25.58
N PRO A 1061 38.89 23.97 -25.03
CA PRO A 1061 40.16 23.91 -25.75
C PRO A 1061 40.61 22.46 -25.95
N THR A 1062 41.26 22.18 -27.08
CA THR A 1062 41.79 20.85 -27.42
C THR A 1062 43.31 20.75 -27.29
N ALA A 1063 44.03 21.85 -27.21
CA ALA A 1063 45.48 21.79 -27.01
C ALA A 1063 45.85 21.56 -25.54
N THR A 1064 47.10 21.20 -25.31
CA THR A 1064 47.65 20.94 -23.97
C THR A 1064 48.88 21.79 -23.66
N LYS A 1065 49.31 22.64 -24.61
CA LYS A 1065 50.47 23.53 -24.53
C LYS A 1065 50.23 24.80 -25.35
N LEU A 1066 50.91 25.90 -25.00
CA LEU A 1066 50.85 27.15 -25.76
C LEU A 1066 51.67 26.99 -27.05
N THR A 1067 51.04 27.18 -28.20
CA THR A 1067 51.70 27.11 -29.52
C THR A 1067 51.18 28.21 -30.44
N THR A 1068 51.86 28.44 -31.56
CA THR A 1068 51.37 29.31 -32.64
C THR A 1068 50.39 28.59 -33.57
N VAL A 1069 50.20 27.28 -33.42
CA VAL A 1069 49.40 26.42 -34.30
C VAL A 1069 48.01 26.15 -33.71
N ASP A 1070 47.88 26.21 -32.39
CA ASP A 1070 46.66 25.98 -31.65
C ASP A 1070 46.05 27.31 -31.18
N PRO A 1071 44.71 27.45 -31.19
CA PRO A 1071 44.07 28.66 -30.69
C PRO A 1071 44.17 28.76 -29.16
N VAL A 1072 44.38 29.98 -28.67
CA VAL A 1072 44.38 30.32 -27.24
C VAL A 1072 42.98 30.52 -26.68
N LEU A 1073 42.01 30.82 -27.55
CA LEU A 1073 40.59 30.91 -27.20
C LEU A 1073 39.76 30.45 -28.41
N THR A 1074 38.76 29.61 -28.15
CA THR A 1074 37.72 29.28 -29.13
C THR A 1074 36.36 29.49 -28.48
N PHE A 1075 35.47 30.22 -29.15
CA PHE A 1075 34.12 30.47 -28.65
C PHE A 1075 33.15 30.59 -29.82
N THR A 1076 31.88 30.35 -29.53
CA THR A 1076 30.78 30.48 -30.47
C THR A 1076 29.95 31.69 -30.11
N ILE A 1077 29.63 32.51 -31.11
CA ILE A 1077 28.65 33.57 -31.03
C ILE A 1077 27.38 33.08 -31.70
N THR A 1078 26.26 33.10 -30.97
CA THR A 1078 24.92 32.84 -31.52
C THR A 1078 24.17 34.15 -31.64
N ALA A 1079 23.63 34.47 -32.81
CA ALA A 1079 22.79 35.64 -33.01
C ALA A 1079 21.36 35.34 -32.54
N LYS A 1080 20.95 35.91 -31.41
CA LYS A 1080 19.60 35.76 -30.85
C LYS A 1080 18.67 36.77 -31.50
N GLY A 1081 17.97 36.32 -32.53
CA GLY A 1081 17.08 37.12 -33.36
C GLY A 1081 16.33 36.26 -34.37
N LEU A 1082 15.35 36.85 -35.05
CA LEU A 1082 14.65 36.21 -36.16
C LEU A 1082 15.55 36.09 -37.41
N THR A 1083 15.19 35.23 -38.35
CA THR A 1083 15.99 34.99 -39.57
C THR A 1083 16.13 36.20 -40.50
N ASP A 1084 15.33 37.24 -40.29
CA ASP A 1084 15.39 38.53 -41.02
C ASP A 1084 16.19 39.61 -40.27
N SER A 1085 16.85 39.23 -39.17
CA SER A 1085 17.83 40.03 -38.45
C SER A 1085 19.24 39.49 -38.72
N ASN A 1086 20.24 40.38 -38.72
CA ASN A 1086 21.64 40.03 -38.86
C ASN A 1086 22.41 40.76 -37.77
N LEU A 1087 23.23 40.01 -37.03
CA LEU A 1087 24.16 40.52 -36.04
C LEU A 1087 25.47 40.84 -36.74
N PHE A 1088 25.96 42.08 -36.59
CA PHE A 1088 27.20 42.52 -37.22
C PHE A 1088 28.26 42.89 -36.18
N PHE A 1089 29.47 42.47 -36.48
CA PHE A 1089 30.69 43.08 -35.97
C PHE A 1089 31.49 43.58 -37.18
N ASP A 1090 31.48 44.88 -37.44
CA ASP A 1090 32.11 45.51 -38.61
C ASP A 1090 32.97 46.72 -38.21
N ASN A 1091 33.79 47.25 -39.11
CA ASN A 1091 34.61 48.46 -38.87
C ASN A 1091 34.22 49.64 -39.79
N VAL A 1092 32.93 49.78 -40.11
CA VAL A 1092 32.44 50.76 -41.09
C VAL A 1092 32.02 52.08 -40.44
N ALA A 1093 31.66 52.09 -39.15
CA ALA A 1093 31.38 53.29 -38.36
C ALA A 1093 32.47 53.56 -37.31
N THR A 1094 32.51 54.77 -36.74
CA THR A 1094 33.55 55.13 -35.75
C THR A 1094 33.26 54.42 -34.43
N GLY A 1095 33.80 53.20 -34.25
CA GLY A 1095 33.60 52.35 -33.05
C GLY A 1095 32.86 51.04 -33.30
N SER A 1096 32.60 50.65 -34.55
CA SER A 1096 31.70 49.54 -34.84
C SER A 1096 32.20 48.17 -34.36
N GLY A 1097 31.29 47.42 -33.74
CA GLY A 1097 31.40 45.96 -33.56
C GLY A 1097 32.69 45.41 -32.94
N SER A 1098 33.01 45.66 -31.67
CA SER A 1098 34.23 45.16 -31.02
C SER A 1098 34.00 44.16 -29.87
N LEU A 1099 35.00 43.28 -29.66
CA LEU A 1099 35.11 42.41 -28.48
C LEU A 1099 36.39 42.74 -27.71
N ARG A 1100 36.27 43.06 -26.42
CA ARG A 1100 37.42 43.42 -25.59
C ARG A 1100 37.66 42.40 -24.49
N PHE A 1101 38.86 41.82 -24.49
CA PHE A 1101 39.32 40.86 -23.51
C PHE A 1101 40.42 41.45 -22.64
N GLU A 1102 40.41 41.09 -21.36
CA GLU A 1102 41.56 41.23 -20.49
C GLU A 1102 42.48 40.03 -20.66
N VAL A 1103 43.79 40.28 -20.66
CA VAL A 1103 44.82 39.25 -20.76
C VAL A 1103 45.32 38.89 -19.37
N VAL A 1104 45.22 37.62 -19.02
CA VAL A 1104 45.72 37.05 -17.75
C VAL A 1104 46.83 36.06 -18.08
N ALA A 1105 48.07 36.47 -17.87
CA ALA A 1105 49.22 35.69 -18.30
C ALA A 1105 50.40 35.77 -17.30
N SER A 1106 51.27 34.77 -17.31
CA SER A 1106 52.57 34.81 -16.62
C SER A 1106 53.72 34.91 -17.61
N GLY A 1107 54.84 35.48 -17.16
CA GLY A 1107 56.06 35.63 -17.96
C GLY A 1107 57.00 36.67 -17.37
N VAL A 1108 58.14 36.88 -18.04
CA VAL A 1108 59.16 37.87 -17.66
C VAL A 1108 59.35 38.91 -18.77
N GLY A 1109 59.19 40.20 -18.40
CA GLY A 1109 59.39 41.36 -19.29
C GLY A 1109 58.10 42.01 -19.81
N THR A 1110 58.22 43.20 -20.41
CA THR A 1110 57.13 43.94 -21.08
C THR A 1110 57.15 43.64 -22.59
N ASN A 1111 56.62 42.48 -22.98
CA ASN A 1111 56.66 42.04 -24.38
C ASN A 1111 55.34 42.32 -25.09
N ASN A 1112 55.43 42.70 -26.37
CA ASN A 1112 54.28 42.81 -27.25
C ASN A 1112 54.09 41.50 -28.02
N VAL A 1113 52.84 41.04 -28.15
CA VAL A 1113 52.51 39.78 -28.81
C VAL A 1113 51.47 40.02 -29.89
N ALA A 1114 51.82 39.70 -31.14
CA ALA A 1114 50.88 39.76 -32.26
C ALA A 1114 49.87 38.60 -32.18
N PHE A 1115 48.65 38.84 -32.62
CA PHE A 1115 47.58 37.84 -32.66
C PHE A 1115 46.81 37.88 -33.97
N THR A 1116 46.24 36.73 -34.33
CA THR A 1116 45.34 36.57 -35.47
C THR A 1116 44.01 35.95 -35.02
N VAL A 1117 42.89 36.53 -35.46
CA VAL A 1117 41.52 36.03 -35.23
C VAL A 1117 40.98 35.41 -36.52
N ARG A 1118 40.38 34.22 -36.42
CA ARG A 1118 39.87 33.48 -37.59
C ARG A 1118 38.45 32.95 -37.38
N ASP A 1119 37.68 32.91 -38.47
CA ASP A 1119 36.42 32.15 -38.53
C ASP A 1119 36.76 30.65 -38.63
N ALA A 1120 36.18 29.82 -37.76
CA ALA A 1120 36.46 28.39 -37.72
C ALA A 1120 35.89 27.61 -38.92
N GLY A 1121 34.88 28.14 -39.60
CA GLY A 1121 34.19 27.49 -40.72
C GLY A 1121 34.95 27.59 -42.04
N ASP A 1122 35.54 28.76 -42.34
CA ASP A 1122 36.27 29.00 -43.60
C ASP A 1122 37.76 29.35 -43.40
N ASN A 1123 38.22 29.48 -42.15
CA ASN A 1123 39.59 29.84 -41.76
C ASN A 1123 40.05 31.23 -42.24
N SER A 1124 39.13 32.08 -42.70
CA SER A 1124 39.42 33.46 -43.08
C SER A 1124 39.84 34.29 -41.87
N ILE A 1125 40.73 35.27 -42.11
CA ILE A 1125 41.21 36.18 -41.07
C ILE A 1125 40.13 37.25 -40.85
N LEU A 1126 39.62 37.31 -39.62
CA LEU A 1126 38.63 38.31 -39.19
C LEU A 1126 39.32 39.57 -38.66
N ASP A 1127 40.44 39.39 -37.95
CA ASP A 1127 41.21 40.50 -37.40
C ASP A 1127 42.65 40.10 -37.11
N THR A 1128 43.53 41.10 -37.00
CA THR A 1128 44.91 40.95 -36.53
C THR A 1128 45.29 42.14 -35.68
N GLY A 1129 46.10 41.94 -34.64
CA GLY A 1129 46.51 43.03 -33.78
C GLY A 1129 47.73 42.71 -32.94
N THR A 1130 48.04 43.57 -31.99
CA THR A 1130 49.16 43.40 -31.06
C THR A 1130 48.73 43.70 -29.64
N ILE A 1131 48.88 42.72 -28.75
CA ILE A 1131 48.72 42.87 -27.31
C ILE A 1131 49.97 43.54 -26.76
N THR A 1132 49.81 44.68 -26.09
CA THR A 1132 50.94 45.39 -25.46
C THR A 1132 51.17 44.87 -24.05
N ALA A 1133 52.43 44.64 -23.67
CA ALA A 1133 52.81 44.13 -22.34
C ALA A 1133 52.14 42.81 -21.91
N ALA A 1134 51.96 41.89 -22.86
CA ALA A 1134 51.19 40.64 -22.72
C ALA A 1134 51.69 39.64 -21.66
N THR A 1135 52.89 39.84 -21.09
CA THR A 1135 53.59 38.91 -20.19
C THR A 1135 53.75 39.42 -18.76
N VAL A 1136 53.18 40.58 -18.41
CA VAL A 1136 53.37 41.20 -17.08
C VAL A 1136 52.18 40.88 -16.16
N PRO A 1137 52.40 40.17 -15.02
CA PRO A 1137 51.30 39.76 -14.13
C PRO A 1137 50.54 40.90 -13.43
N ALA A 1138 51.08 42.12 -13.44
CA ALA A 1138 50.58 43.27 -12.65
C ALA A 1138 49.98 44.41 -13.50
N THR A 1139 50.11 44.40 -14.82
CA THR A 1139 49.45 45.36 -15.72
C THR A 1139 48.45 44.60 -16.57
N ALA A 1140 47.16 44.90 -16.45
CA ALA A 1140 46.15 44.19 -17.24
C ALA A 1140 46.22 44.64 -18.71
N ALA A 1141 47.00 43.91 -19.49
CA ALA A 1141 47.02 44.04 -20.94
C ALA A 1141 45.62 43.72 -21.48
N SER A 1142 45.19 44.43 -22.51
CA SER A 1142 43.91 44.17 -23.18
C SER A 1142 44.13 43.74 -24.62
N MET A 1143 43.28 42.84 -25.08
CA MET A 1143 43.14 42.47 -26.48
C MET A 1143 41.78 42.95 -26.96
N THR A 1144 41.75 43.70 -28.05
CA THR A 1144 40.50 44.10 -28.71
C THR A 1144 40.44 43.42 -30.07
N ILE A 1145 39.27 42.88 -30.40
CA ILE A 1145 38.92 42.39 -31.74
C ILE A 1145 37.98 43.42 -32.33
N ASP A 1146 38.45 44.17 -33.33
CA ASP A 1146 37.73 45.26 -33.99
C ASP A 1146 37.31 44.89 -35.43
N PHE A 1147 37.50 43.62 -35.82
CA PHE A 1147 37.10 43.06 -37.12
C PHE A 1147 37.63 43.85 -38.33
N THR A 1148 38.81 44.47 -38.18
CA THR A 1148 39.39 45.40 -39.16
C THR A 1148 39.73 44.75 -40.50
N SER A 1149 39.93 43.43 -40.51
CA SER A 1149 40.31 42.68 -41.72
C SER A 1149 39.10 42.17 -42.51
N LYS A 1150 38.01 41.83 -41.82
CA LYS A 1150 36.78 41.33 -42.42
C LYS A 1150 35.63 41.42 -41.41
N ASP A 1151 34.53 42.04 -41.84
CA ASP A 1151 33.29 42.10 -41.08
C ASP A 1151 32.74 40.69 -40.79
N LEU A 1152 32.22 40.50 -39.58
CA LEU A 1152 31.54 39.28 -39.16
C LEU A 1152 30.03 39.51 -39.15
N GLU A 1153 29.34 38.83 -40.07
CA GLU A 1153 27.87 38.81 -40.15
C GLU A 1153 27.33 37.44 -39.71
N ILE A 1154 26.34 37.46 -38.81
CA ILE A 1154 25.65 36.27 -38.32
C ILE A 1154 24.13 36.48 -38.44
N ALA A 1155 23.48 35.70 -39.30
CA ALA A 1155 22.02 35.73 -39.42
C ALA A 1155 21.34 35.28 -38.12
N GLY A 1156 20.23 35.90 -37.74
CA GLY A 1156 19.48 35.57 -36.53
C GLY A 1156 19.05 34.10 -36.50
N GLY A 1157 19.24 33.47 -35.35
CA GLY A 1157 19.07 32.03 -35.14
C GLY A 1157 20.26 31.18 -35.58
N SER A 1158 21.31 31.78 -36.15
CA SER A 1158 22.53 31.09 -36.56
C SER A 1158 23.70 31.39 -35.60
N SER A 1159 24.77 30.59 -35.72
CA SER A 1159 25.97 30.74 -34.90
C SER A 1159 27.25 30.72 -35.75
N LYS A 1160 28.29 31.40 -35.27
CA LYS A 1160 29.66 31.37 -35.81
C LYS A 1160 30.66 31.05 -34.71
N THR A 1161 31.65 30.22 -35.02
CA THR A 1161 32.74 29.89 -34.09
C THR A 1161 34.00 30.66 -34.48
N ILE A 1162 34.60 31.34 -33.50
CA ILE A 1162 35.78 32.18 -33.65
C ILE A 1162 36.95 31.52 -32.93
N LYS A 1163 38.14 31.59 -33.56
CA LYS A 1163 39.41 31.11 -33.01
C LYS A 1163 40.41 32.24 -32.93
N VAL A 1164 41.06 32.39 -31.78
CA VAL A 1164 42.12 33.38 -31.54
C VAL A 1164 43.46 32.67 -31.45
N TYR A 1165 44.45 33.13 -32.20
CA TYR A 1165 45.82 32.60 -32.24
C TYR A 1165 46.83 33.66 -31.81
N LEU A 1166 47.91 33.23 -31.17
CA LEU A 1166 49.09 34.07 -30.99
C LEU A 1166 50.08 33.79 -32.12
N ASP A 1167 50.56 34.84 -32.77
CA ASP A 1167 51.47 34.72 -33.92
C ASP A 1167 52.90 34.39 -33.48
N ALA A 1168 53.24 34.69 -32.22
CA ALA A 1168 54.51 34.33 -31.61
C ALA A 1168 54.35 34.01 -30.11
N VAL A 1169 54.98 32.93 -29.66
CA VAL A 1169 54.97 32.47 -28.25
C VAL A 1169 56.37 32.40 -27.63
N THR A 1170 57.37 32.97 -28.30
CA THR A 1170 58.80 32.89 -27.91
C THR A 1170 59.11 33.55 -26.56
N ASN A 1171 58.20 34.39 -26.06
CA ASN A 1171 58.35 35.17 -24.84
C ASN A 1171 57.66 34.51 -23.63
N PHE A 1172 57.07 33.32 -23.81
CA PHE A 1172 56.47 32.50 -22.75
C PHE A 1172 57.32 31.25 -22.53
N ASN A 1173 57.55 30.87 -21.27
CA ASN A 1173 58.16 29.57 -20.94
C ASN A 1173 57.19 28.45 -21.31
N THR A 1174 57.51 27.70 -22.36
CA THR A 1174 56.74 26.51 -22.79
C THR A 1174 57.45 25.23 -22.33
N PRO A 1175 56.75 24.08 -22.20
CA PRO A 1175 57.33 22.83 -21.70
C PRO A 1175 58.56 22.29 -22.46
N ILE A 1176 58.83 22.82 -23.66
CA ILE A 1176 59.92 22.40 -24.55
C ILE A 1176 61.15 23.33 -24.42
N ASN A 1177 61.01 24.51 -23.80
CA ASN A 1177 62.08 25.49 -23.59
C ASN A 1177 62.38 25.65 -22.09
N THR A 1178 62.83 24.59 -21.42
CA THR A 1178 63.16 24.65 -19.99
C THR A 1178 64.60 25.10 -19.79
N THR A 1179 64.77 26.33 -19.28
CA THR A 1179 65.90 26.61 -18.39
C THR A 1179 65.58 25.87 -17.09
N ALA A 1180 66.49 25.01 -16.62
CA ALA A 1180 66.25 24.15 -15.46
C ALA A 1180 65.78 24.97 -14.24
N GLY A 1181 64.49 24.83 -13.84
CA GLY A 1181 63.94 25.38 -12.60
C GLY A 1181 62.78 26.39 -12.70
N VAL A 1182 62.25 26.70 -13.90
CA VAL A 1182 61.09 27.62 -14.06
C VAL A 1182 59.88 26.85 -14.60
N GLY A 1183 58.70 27.01 -13.99
CA GLY A 1183 57.45 26.39 -14.45
C GLY A 1183 56.91 26.99 -15.76
N SER A 1184 55.99 26.30 -16.42
CA SER A 1184 55.34 26.78 -17.66
C SER A 1184 54.55 28.07 -17.41
N ASP A 1185 54.65 29.02 -18.35
CA ASP A 1185 53.88 30.25 -18.30
C ASP A 1185 52.45 30.06 -18.84
N TYR A 1186 51.45 30.70 -18.23
CA TYR A 1186 50.05 30.64 -18.67
C TYR A 1186 49.62 31.88 -19.48
N PHE A 1187 48.57 31.73 -20.29
CA PHE A 1187 47.94 32.80 -21.05
C PHE A 1187 46.44 32.56 -21.18
N GLN A 1188 45.63 33.53 -20.75
CA GLN A 1188 44.17 33.48 -20.80
C GLN A 1188 43.60 34.81 -21.28
N LEU A 1189 42.46 34.73 -21.98
CA LEU A 1189 41.68 35.89 -22.39
C LEU A 1189 40.36 35.85 -21.63
N VAL A 1190 40.07 36.86 -20.82
CA VAL A 1190 38.86 36.93 -19.99
C VAL A 1190 38.01 38.11 -20.43
N LEU A 1191 36.73 37.88 -20.70
CA LEU A 1191 35.78 38.94 -21.03
C LEU A 1191 35.36 39.69 -19.76
N ARG A 1192 36.22 40.60 -19.27
CA ARG A 1192 36.04 41.40 -18.05
C ARG A 1192 36.75 42.76 -18.18
N ASP A 1193 36.35 43.70 -17.32
CA ASP A 1193 36.94 45.04 -17.23
C ASP A 1193 37.24 45.38 -15.76
N GLU A 1194 38.45 45.05 -15.29
CA GLU A 1194 38.89 45.38 -13.93
C GLU A 1194 39.64 46.74 -13.86
N ASN A 1195 39.91 47.40 -15.00
CA ASN A 1195 40.81 48.55 -15.05
C ASN A 1195 40.22 49.86 -15.57
N ASN A 1196 39.09 49.87 -16.28
CA ASN A 1196 38.50 51.13 -16.73
C ASN A 1196 37.01 50.98 -17.12
N GLY A 1197 36.11 51.06 -16.13
CA GLY A 1197 34.64 50.95 -16.26
C GLY A 1197 33.93 52.00 -17.12
N THR A 1198 34.64 52.63 -18.06
CA THR A 1198 34.13 53.55 -19.07
C THR A 1198 34.15 52.98 -20.49
N ASN A 1199 34.67 51.76 -20.69
CA ASN A 1199 34.74 51.14 -22.02
C ASN A 1199 33.75 49.96 -22.15
N SER A 1200 33.14 49.83 -23.33
CA SER A 1200 32.29 48.69 -23.66
C SER A 1200 33.12 47.41 -23.84
N LEU A 1201 32.68 46.31 -23.22
CA LEU A 1201 33.27 44.97 -23.36
C LEU A 1201 32.88 44.31 -24.68
N VAL A 1202 31.63 44.51 -25.08
CA VAL A 1202 31.07 44.03 -26.34
C VAL A 1202 30.32 45.19 -26.96
N SER A 1203 30.63 45.49 -28.21
CA SER A 1203 29.83 46.37 -29.06
C SER A 1203 29.44 45.59 -30.31
N TRP A 1204 28.20 45.77 -30.76
CA TRP A 1204 27.67 45.12 -31.95
C TRP A 1204 26.64 46.03 -32.62
N VAL A 1205 26.43 45.83 -33.91
CA VAL A 1205 25.35 46.49 -34.65
C VAL A 1205 24.21 45.50 -34.79
N ASP A 1206 23.05 45.84 -34.22
CA ASP A 1206 21.86 44.99 -34.26
C ASP A 1206 20.94 45.30 -35.46
N ASN A 1207 21.27 46.34 -36.23
CA ASN A 1207 20.48 46.81 -37.37
C ASN A 1207 21.40 47.40 -38.46
N ALA A 1208 21.84 46.59 -39.43
CA ALA A 1208 22.46 47.17 -40.63
C ALA A 1208 21.37 47.70 -41.57
N ALA A 1209 21.29 49.03 -41.69
CA ALA A 1209 20.71 49.68 -42.87
C ALA A 1209 21.73 49.76 -44.03
N ASN A 1210 22.94 49.21 -43.86
CA ASN A 1210 24.08 49.36 -44.78
C ASN A 1210 24.44 50.84 -45.02
N THR A 1211 24.29 51.67 -43.99
CA THR A 1211 24.62 53.10 -44.00
C THR A 1211 25.60 53.42 -42.89
N THR A 1212 26.47 54.40 -43.09
CA THR A 1212 27.47 54.88 -42.10
C THR A 1212 26.87 55.51 -40.83
N ASP A 1213 25.53 55.47 -40.68
CA ASP A 1213 24.77 56.09 -39.59
C ASP A 1213 24.26 55.08 -38.54
N ASP A 1214 24.56 53.78 -38.71
CA ASP A 1214 24.17 52.75 -37.74
C ASP A 1214 25.00 52.88 -36.46
N SER A 1215 24.33 53.07 -35.31
CA SER A 1215 24.97 53.25 -34.00
C SER A 1215 25.20 51.89 -33.32
N ASP A 1216 26.37 51.69 -32.72
CA ASP A 1216 26.63 50.50 -31.93
C ASP A 1216 25.71 50.37 -30.72
N THR A 1217 25.24 49.14 -30.53
CA THR A 1217 24.72 48.68 -29.25
C THR A 1217 25.90 48.22 -28.42
N THR A 1218 25.99 48.69 -27.18
CA THR A 1218 27.15 48.43 -26.32
C THR A 1218 26.76 47.79 -24.99
N TRP A 1219 27.62 46.91 -24.50
CA TRP A 1219 27.56 46.33 -23.17
C TRP A 1219 28.88 46.56 -22.43
N ASP A 1220 28.82 47.18 -21.25
CA ASP A 1220 29.96 47.69 -20.47
C ASP A 1220 30.42 46.78 -19.32
N GLY A 1221 29.78 45.62 -19.12
CA GLY A 1221 30.17 44.70 -18.04
C GLY A 1221 29.61 45.02 -16.65
N THR A 1222 28.90 46.14 -16.47
CA THR A 1222 28.44 46.62 -15.15
C THR A 1222 26.97 46.30 -14.85
N THR A 1223 26.17 45.99 -15.87
CA THR A 1223 24.74 45.70 -15.74
C THR A 1223 24.48 44.19 -15.55
N GLY A 1224 23.51 43.83 -14.70
CA GLY A 1224 23.17 42.43 -14.32
C GLY A 1224 22.76 41.50 -15.47
N PHE A 1225 22.52 42.08 -16.65
CA PHE A 1225 22.25 41.50 -17.96
C PHE A 1225 23.07 40.25 -18.36
N ALA A 1226 24.26 40.09 -17.80
CA ALA A 1226 25.28 39.20 -18.33
C ALA A 1226 25.48 37.87 -17.61
N ASN A 1227 24.84 37.64 -16.46
CA ASN A 1227 25.12 36.46 -15.62
C ASN A 1227 24.70 35.10 -16.24
N GLY A 1228 24.26 35.08 -17.50
CA GLY A 1228 24.00 33.85 -18.26
C GLY A 1228 24.26 33.93 -19.78
N PHE A 1229 24.30 35.13 -20.39
CA PHE A 1229 24.41 35.26 -21.87
C PHE A 1229 25.77 35.80 -22.36
N PHE A 1230 26.42 36.66 -21.56
CA PHE A 1230 27.70 37.29 -21.89
C PHE A 1230 28.84 36.86 -20.94
N ARG A 1231 28.51 36.41 -19.73
CA ARG A 1231 29.44 35.83 -18.75
C ARG A 1231 28.96 34.44 -18.34
N MET A 1232 29.39 33.40 -19.05
CA MET A 1232 29.39 32.06 -18.48
C MET A 1232 30.83 31.62 -18.22
N LEU A 1233 31.32 31.96 -17.01
CA LEU A 1233 32.58 31.49 -16.40
C LEU A 1233 33.86 31.96 -17.14
N PRO A 1234 35.03 32.09 -16.48
CA PRO A 1234 36.23 32.61 -17.14
C PRO A 1234 36.50 31.79 -18.40
N LEU A 1235 36.60 32.48 -19.53
CA LEU A 1235 37.03 31.95 -20.83
C LEU A 1235 38.49 31.49 -20.67
N SER A 1236 38.69 30.36 -20.01
CA SER A 1236 40.00 29.87 -19.62
C SER A 1236 40.75 29.43 -20.88
N GLY A 1237 41.57 30.35 -21.40
CA GLY A 1237 42.82 29.96 -22.05
C GLY A 1237 43.65 29.12 -21.08
N TYR A 1238 44.52 28.29 -21.61
CA TYR A 1238 45.22 27.23 -20.89
C TYR A 1238 45.73 27.63 -19.49
N GLN A 1239 45.33 26.86 -18.46
CA GLN A 1239 46.18 26.66 -17.28
C GLN A 1239 47.11 25.51 -17.59
N PHE A 1240 48.38 25.81 -17.88
CA PHE A 1240 49.40 24.76 -17.93
C PHE A 1240 49.74 24.40 -16.49
N LEU A 1241 49.03 23.41 -15.95
CA LEU A 1241 49.47 22.76 -14.72
C LEU A 1241 50.82 22.07 -14.99
N PRO A 1242 51.76 22.06 -14.02
CA PRO A 1242 53.09 21.49 -14.17
C PRO A 1242 53.13 20.05 -14.70
#